data_AF-A0A9X5E415-F1
#
_entry.id   AF-A0A9X5E415-F1
#
_cell.length_a   1.000
_cell.length_b   1.000
_cell.length_c   1.000
_cell.angle_alpha   90.00
_cell.angle_beta   90.00
_cell.angle_gamma   90.00
#
_symmetry.space_group_name_H-M   'P 1'
#
loop_
_entity.id
_entity.type
_entity.pdbx_description
1 polymer ?
#
loop_
_entity_poly.entity_id
_entity_poly.type
_entity_poly.pdbx_seq_one_letter_code
_entity_poly.pdbx_strand_id
1 'polypeptide(L)'
;MPEDWSVSQPPAKGDNSDRSHIQHPVDSASQYPTDRDLSQYLSQQRHNSEVMPQSPSNSSQSGSVSPSSATDGKLWSSVPPSGEPPSVGRKRWWKNWMLWAALAALGANGVAIVAMTMLFKLPSAPNCPAIFWPLASGTVRLHCAQVAAAKRTVPDLMAAIALVKPLPQNHPLSQEIERGLAEWSQDLLALAEEKFQAGQLSEAIAIASDIPSDISTATTVPTQIEKWKSIWAEAEKIYAEAESQIPKENWYRASMAAVRLLNVGNNYWANTKYEELKYAIATAREDGGRLGKIQNLVNRGRADDFLAAIQQIQAIEAGSYFYQKAQAMIPEIGRKMLDLAQETLDKRDVDKAVEVASQIPAVAKLETEVQDFIVLAEAHRSAFVGTVSSIEAAIAEAQKIGLDRPLYYKAQDTIARWQLEIEDVQHLAKARNLAQPGAVTDLNAAIAEALMIPDSNPRAAEAKREIDGWRRRIQTFEDQPYLNRADELVVEGDVVALQAAVDEASKISAGRALYGEARKRIRNWTRQIQTIEDQPFLDQARDLANNGNLPAAIAAAGQIGAGRALHETAQAEVKEWQTQLQAEQDWREAQQVALQNTPDALAQAIRLADRVPNSNSLRLDVNPAINDWGDRLLRLAQDQGTYNPQAGIDIARKIPRSSSAYGAAQAQIGEWQRILNPPPPEPLPSLDNTAPSPNLENSEPNVDSNN
;
A
#
# COMPACT_ATOMS: atom_id res chain seq x y z
N MET A 1 -40.35 27.16 -16.16
CA MET A 1 -41.52 26.65 -15.44
C MET A 1 -41.15 25.34 -14.76
N PRO A 2 -41.45 25.17 -13.46
CA PRO A 2 -41.68 26.26 -12.51
C PRO A 2 -40.33 27.03 -12.32
N GLU A 3 -40.22 28.33 -12.05
CA GLU A 3 -41.05 29.28 -11.28
C GLU A 3 -40.94 29.02 -9.75
N ASP A 4 -40.81 30.03 -8.90
CA ASP A 4 -41.10 31.46 -9.09
C ASP A 4 -39.95 32.40 -8.64
N TRP A 5 -40.08 33.71 -8.89
CA TRP A 5 -39.12 34.77 -8.55
C TRP A 5 -39.37 35.39 -7.17
N SER A 6 -38.31 35.95 -6.56
CA SER A 6 -38.42 37.19 -5.77
C SER A 6 -37.09 37.94 -5.75
N VAL A 7 -37.09 39.21 -6.17
CA VAL A 7 -35.97 40.14 -5.99
C VAL A 7 -36.26 41.06 -4.80
N SER A 8 -35.25 41.43 -4.02
CA SER A 8 -35.31 42.59 -3.12
C SER A 8 -33.94 43.25 -3.01
N GLN A 9 -33.91 44.58 -3.07
CA GLN A 9 -32.70 45.41 -3.09
C GLN A 9 -32.34 45.92 -1.68
N PRO A 10 -31.08 46.36 -1.45
CA PRO A 10 -30.59 46.72 -0.13
C PRO A 10 -30.91 48.16 0.29
N PRO A 11 -30.94 48.47 1.60
CA PRO A 11 -30.81 49.83 2.12
C PRO A 11 -29.37 50.33 2.01
N ALA A 12 -29.18 51.65 2.09
CA ALA A 12 -27.94 52.34 1.73
C ALA A 12 -27.02 52.70 2.91
N LYS A 13 -25.89 53.34 2.57
CA LYS A 13 -24.91 53.93 3.49
C LYS A 13 -25.56 54.75 4.61
N GLY A 14 -24.97 54.66 5.81
CA GLY A 14 -24.93 55.76 6.76
C GLY A 14 -23.47 56.17 6.97
N ASP A 15 -23.12 57.41 6.63
CA ASP A 15 -21.90 58.01 7.16
C ASP A 15 -22.13 58.34 8.65
N ASN A 16 -21.14 58.05 9.50
CA ASN A 16 -20.76 59.07 10.47
C ASN A 16 -19.28 58.94 10.85
N SER A 17 -18.57 60.07 10.74
CA SER A 17 -17.25 60.24 11.33
C SER A 17 -17.39 60.50 12.82
N ASP A 18 -16.48 59.96 13.63
CA ASP A 18 -16.02 60.75 14.77
C ASP A 18 -14.53 60.57 15.05
N ARG A 19 -13.88 61.65 15.48
CA ARG A 19 -12.46 61.71 15.85
C ARG A 19 -12.39 62.27 17.25
N SER A 20 -11.79 61.53 18.18
CA SER A 20 -11.27 62.11 19.42
C SER A 20 -9.83 61.66 19.66
N HIS A 21 -9.02 62.61 20.13
CA HIS A 21 -7.63 62.38 20.55
C HIS A 21 -7.59 62.02 22.05
N ILE A 22 -6.54 61.31 22.46
CA ILE A 22 -5.66 61.55 23.63
C ILE A 22 -4.61 60.42 23.58
N GLN A 23 -3.34 60.67 23.21
CA GLN A 23 -2.23 61.28 23.96
C GLN A 23 -1.65 60.39 25.09
N HIS A 24 -0.34 60.15 24.98
CA HIS A 24 0.53 59.42 25.90
C HIS A 24 0.71 60.14 27.25
N PRO A 25 1.16 59.39 28.28
CA PRO A 25 2.47 59.72 28.89
C PRO A 25 3.60 58.74 28.50
N VAL A 26 4.83 59.14 28.81
CA VAL A 26 6.11 58.44 28.51
C VAL A 26 6.90 58.31 29.83
N ASP A 27 8.12 57.74 29.77
CA ASP A 27 9.12 57.56 30.84
C ASP A 27 8.83 56.38 31.79
N SER A 28 9.78 55.52 32.16
CA SER A 28 11.23 55.36 31.86
C SER A 28 11.58 53.88 32.14
N ALA A 29 12.67 53.24 31.71
CA ALA A 29 13.76 53.43 30.75
C ALA A 29 14.69 52.19 30.90
N SER A 30 15.45 51.83 29.85
CA SER A 30 16.71 51.04 29.92
C SER A 30 16.74 49.67 30.62
N GLN A 31 16.79 48.57 29.84
CA GLN A 31 18.02 47.75 29.68
C GLN A 31 17.86 46.62 28.63
N TYR A 32 18.86 46.45 27.76
CA TYR A 32 18.98 45.35 26.80
C TYR A 32 19.94 44.26 27.34
N PRO A 33 19.61 42.98 27.18
CA PRO A 33 20.59 41.90 26.99
C PRO A 33 20.94 41.75 25.50
N THR A 34 22.21 41.47 25.20
CA THR A 34 22.77 41.33 23.83
C THR A 34 22.87 39.87 23.37
N ASP A 35 23.03 39.65 22.05
CA ASP A 35 23.33 38.37 21.43
C ASP A 35 24.41 37.53 22.16
N ARG A 36 23.96 36.49 22.87
CA ARG A 36 24.79 35.32 23.22
C ARG A 36 23.90 34.16 23.65
N ASP A 37 23.95 33.07 22.88
CA ASP A 37 23.92 31.65 23.33
C ASP A 37 23.62 30.65 22.19
N LEU A 38 23.25 31.12 20.99
CA LEU A 38 22.95 30.23 19.84
C LEU A 38 24.16 29.77 19.01
N SER A 39 25.36 29.65 19.61
CA SER A 39 26.61 29.32 18.89
C SER A 39 27.33 28.05 19.35
N GLN A 40 26.77 27.29 20.31
CA GLN A 40 27.49 26.18 20.96
C GLN A 40 27.05 24.76 20.53
N TYR A 41 26.18 24.62 19.54
CA TYR A 41 25.63 23.32 19.08
C TYR A 41 26.00 22.88 17.66
N LEU A 42 26.82 23.63 16.91
CA LEU A 42 27.12 23.36 15.48
C LEU A 42 28.62 23.23 15.12
N SER A 43 29.50 22.96 16.09
CA SER A 43 30.95 22.87 15.89
C SER A 43 31.51 21.44 15.76
N GLN A 44 30.69 20.39 15.90
CA GLN A 44 31.18 19.01 16.10
C GLN A 44 30.92 18.03 14.94
N GLN A 45 31.04 18.48 13.69
CA GLN A 45 31.03 17.55 12.53
C GLN A 45 31.83 18.00 11.29
N ARG A 46 33.02 18.61 11.46
CA ARG A 46 33.91 18.88 10.30
C ARG A 46 35.42 18.93 10.60
N HIS A 47 35.96 17.96 11.35
CA HIS A 47 37.40 17.69 11.39
C HIS A 47 37.66 16.19 11.22
N ASN A 48 38.29 15.81 10.10
CA ASN A 48 39.45 14.92 10.02
C ASN A 48 39.76 14.61 8.54
N SER A 49 40.82 15.24 8.03
CA SER A 49 41.49 14.88 6.79
C SER A 49 42.97 14.63 7.09
N GLU A 50 43.60 13.80 6.25
CA GLU A 50 45.06 13.69 6.07
C GLU A 50 45.93 13.26 7.26
N VAL A 51 46.35 11.98 7.23
CA VAL A 51 47.75 11.61 7.50
C VAL A 51 48.23 10.68 6.37
N MET A 52 49.15 11.18 5.55
CA MET A 52 50.04 10.36 4.71
C MET A 52 51.28 9.98 5.55
N PRO A 53 52.09 8.94 5.22
CA PRO A 53 53.03 9.08 4.09
C PRO A 53 53.61 7.77 3.46
N GLN A 54 54.54 7.98 2.51
CA GLN A 54 55.63 7.08 2.03
C GLN A 54 55.32 5.93 1.04
N SER A 55 56.25 5.77 0.09
CA SER A 55 56.43 4.61 -0.80
C SER A 55 57.64 3.78 -0.35
N PRO A 56 57.79 2.52 -0.82
CA PRO A 56 58.98 2.26 -1.66
C PRO A 56 58.83 1.22 -2.81
N SER A 57 59.52 1.52 -3.92
CA SER A 57 60.22 0.69 -4.92
C SER A 57 59.96 -0.83 -5.16
N ASN A 58 60.09 -1.22 -6.45
CA ASN A 58 60.48 -2.56 -7.01
C ASN A 58 59.44 -3.69 -6.82
N SER A 59 59.13 -4.63 -7.73
CA SER A 59 59.76 -5.29 -8.90
C SER A 59 58.81 -6.47 -9.28
N SER A 60 58.88 -7.27 -10.37
CA SER A 60 59.56 -7.27 -11.68
C SER A 60 58.96 -8.41 -12.55
N GLN A 61 58.95 -8.28 -13.89
CA GLN A 61 58.84 -9.38 -14.90
C GLN A 61 57.52 -10.21 -14.91
N SER A 62 57.12 -10.94 -15.96
CA SER A 62 57.37 -10.95 -17.43
C SER A 62 56.32 -11.90 -18.08
N GLY A 63 55.82 -11.76 -19.31
CA GLY A 63 56.00 -10.72 -20.35
C GLY A 63 55.68 -11.26 -21.78
N SER A 64 55.51 -10.36 -22.76
CA SER A 64 55.44 -10.62 -24.23
C SER A 64 54.26 -11.48 -24.76
N VAL A 65 53.75 -11.37 -26.00
CA VAL A 65 54.30 -10.87 -27.29
C VAL A 65 53.28 -9.98 -28.04
N SER A 66 53.74 -9.14 -28.97
CA SER A 66 52.98 -8.23 -29.89
C SER A 66 53.46 -8.46 -31.35
N PRO A 67 53.20 -7.65 -32.41
CA PRO A 67 52.39 -6.42 -32.62
C PRO A 67 51.29 -6.66 -33.70
N SER A 68 50.63 -5.72 -34.42
CA SER A 68 50.85 -4.32 -34.90
C SER A 68 49.46 -3.75 -35.38
N SER A 69 49.18 -2.56 -35.95
CA SER A 69 49.75 -1.19 -36.10
C SER A 69 48.78 -0.40 -37.05
N ALA A 70 48.56 0.92 -37.01
CA ALA A 70 48.91 1.99 -36.05
C ALA A 70 48.03 3.26 -36.32
N THR A 71 48.15 4.24 -35.40
CA THR A 71 47.64 5.63 -35.34
C THR A 71 47.34 6.38 -36.65
N ASP A 72 46.31 7.25 -36.78
CA ASP A 72 45.85 8.43 -35.99
C ASP A 72 46.60 9.77 -36.22
N GLY A 73 45.84 10.88 -36.36
CA GLY A 73 46.20 12.15 -35.69
C GLY A 73 46.25 13.51 -36.45
N LYS A 74 45.17 14.31 -36.31
CA LYS A 74 45.17 15.78 -35.98
C LYS A 74 45.72 16.84 -36.99
N LEU A 75 45.52 18.17 -36.82
CA LEU A 75 44.33 19.04 -36.54
C LEU A 75 44.79 20.55 -36.48
N TRP A 76 44.21 21.46 -37.29
CA TRP A 76 44.31 22.96 -37.23
C TRP A 76 45.73 23.63 -37.17
N SER A 77 45.98 24.96 -37.23
CA SER A 77 45.16 26.21 -37.28
C SER A 77 45.82 27.34 -38.13
N SER A 78 45.31 28.57 -38.01
CA SER A 78 45.52 29.78 -38.82
C SER A 78 46.61 30.77 -38.36
N VAL A 79 47.31 31.37 -39.33
CA VAL A 79 47.59 32.84 -39.55
C VAL A 79 48.40 33.66 -38.49
N PRO A 80 49.27 34.63 -38.89
CA PRO A 80 50.29 35.32 -38.05
C PRO A 80 49.88 36.81 -37.78
N PRO A 81 50.73 37.88 -37.66
CA PRO A 81 52.21 38.08 -37.55
C PRO A 81 52.60 38.89 -36.27
N SER A 82 53.72 39.64 -36.05
CA SER A 82 54.76 40.28 -36.89
C SER A 82 56.06 40.58 -36.09
N GLY A 83 57.19 40.90 -36.76
CA GLY A 83 58.37 41.56 -36.15
C GLY A 83 59.68 41.37 -36.95
N GLU A 84 60.53 42.42 -37.07
CA GLU A 84 61.79 42.40 -37.85
C GLU A 84 63.08 42.40 -36.99
N PRO A 85 64.27 42.02 -37.55
CA PRO A 85 65.57 41.93 -36.84
C PRO A 85 66.37 43.28 -36.94
N PRO A 86 67.70 43.46 -37.26
CA PRO A 86 68.76 42.61 -37.88
C PRO A 86 70.09 42.48 -37.05
N SER A 87 71.06 41.66 -37.52
CA SER A 87 72.51 41.98 -37.40
C SER A 87 73.41 41.15 -38.35
N VAL A 88 74.67 41.58 -38.55
CA VAL A 88 75.53 41.34 -39.74
C VAL A 88 76.62 40.26 -39.53
N GLY A 89 76.95 39.43 -40.56
CA GLY A 89 77.86 38.26 -40.42
C GLY A 89 79.05 38.02 -41.40
N ARG A 90 79.11 38.63 -42.60
CA ARG A 90 80.33 38.83 -43.47
C ARG A 90 81.28 37.63 -43.87
N LYS A 91 81.27 37.26 -45.18
CA LYS A 91 82.37 36.67 -46.03
C LYS A 91 82.85 35.21 -45.75
N ARG A 92 83.53 34.46 -46.67
CA ARG A 92 83.59 34.41 -48.17
C ARG A 92 84.47 33.22 -48.66
N TRP A 93 83.96 32.36 -49.57
CA TRP A 93 84.66 31.61 -50.67
C TRP A 93 85.81 30.62 -50.34
N TRP A 94 85.66 29.32 -50.70
CA TRP A 94 86.56 28.57 -51.61
C TRP A 94 86.05 27.14 -51.96
N LYS A 95 86.67 26.51 -52.98
CA LYS A 95 86.55 25.09 -53.43
C LYS A 95 85.28 24.60 -54.14
N ASN A 96 84.97 25.18 -55.31
CA ASN A 96 84.22 24.47 -56.36
C ASN A 96 85.09 23.38 -57.04
N TRP A 97 85.00 22.13 -56.57
CA TRP A 97 85.60 20.97 -57.27
C TRP A 97 84.50 20.12 -57.95
N MET A 98 83.50 19.68 -57.20
CA MET A 98 82.47 18.72 -57.66
C MET A 98 81.66 19.19 -58.89
N LEU A 99 81.53 20.51 -59.09
CA LEU A 99 80.86 21.10 -60.27
C LEU A 99 81.51 20.73 -61.62
N TRP A 100 82.83 20.54 -61.66
CA TRP A 100 83.53 20.17 -62.90
C TRP A 100 83.44 18.67 -63.21
N ALA A 101 83.25 17.82 -62.19
CA ALA A 101 83.06 16.38 -62.38
C ALA A 101 81.66 16.05 -62.96
N ALA A 102 80.62 16.75 -62.48
CA ALA A 102 79.24 16.55 -62.96
C ALA A 102 79.05 16.95 -64.43
N LEU A 103 79.76 17.99 -64.90
CA LEU A 103 79.66 18.51 -66.27
C LEU A 103 80.17 17.53 -67.34
N ALA A 104 81.12 16.64 -67.00
CA ALA A 104 81.68 15.68 -67.94
C ALA A 104 80.74 14.50 -68.27
N ALA A 105 79.78 14.19 -67.37
CA ALA A 105 78.93 12.99 -67.50
C ALA A 105 77.69 13.17 -68.39
N LEU A 106 77.30 14.41 -68.69
CA LEU A 106 76.04 14.74 -69.39
C LEU A 106 76.15 14.85 -70.92
N GLY A 107 77.34 14.60 -71.49
CA GLY A 107 77.64 14.92 -72.90
C GLY A 107 77.03 14.01 -73.98
N ALA A 108 76.48 12.84 -73.65
CA ALA A 108 76.25 11.78 -74.65
C ALA A 108 74.83 11.20 -74.80
N ASN A 109 73.92 11.36 -73.82
CA ASN A 109 72.61 10.67 -73.80
C ASN A 109 71.37 11.58 -73.69
N GLY A 110 71.53 12.91 -73.70
CA GLY A 110 70.43 13.85 -73.36
C GLY A 110 69.28 13.95 -74.37
N VAL A 111 69.50 13.60 -75.65
CA VAL A 111 68.57 13.97 -76.75
C VAL A 111 67.31 13.10 -76.78
N ALA A 112 67.39 11.81 -76.46
CA ALA A 112 66.26 10.88 -76.60
C ALA A 112 65.12 11.13 -75.60
N ILE A 113 65.43 11.60 -74.39
CA ILE A 113 64.44 11.79 -73.31
C ILE A 113 63.61 13.07 -73.53
N VAL A 114 64.18 14.10 -74.17
CA VAL A 114 63.47 15.35 -74.47
C VAL A 114 62.34 15.14 -75.49
N ALA A 115 62.53 14.23 -76.46
CA ALA A 115 61.49 13.90 -77.43
C ALA A 115 60.27 13.23 -76.76
N MET A 116 60.49 12.23 -75.90
CA MET A 116 59.39 11.47 -75.27
C MET A 116 58.64 12.31 -74.21
N THR A 117 59.32 13.25 -73.55
CA THR A 117 58.70 14.15 -72.56
C THR A 117 57.90 15.30 -73.19
N MET A 118 58.11 15.62 -74.47
CA MET A 118 57.21 16.53 -75.20
C MET A 118 55.94 15.85 -75.71
N LEU A 119 55.95 14.54 -76.01
CA LEU A 119 54.74 13.83 -76.48
C LEU A 119 53.66 13.71 -75.39
N PHE A 120 54.04 13.67 -74.12
CA PHE A 120 53.12 13.64 -72.97
C PHE A 120 52.80 15.03 -72.39
N LYS A 121 53.36 16.12 -72.95
CA LYS A 121 52.92 17.47 -72.61
C LYS A 121 51.65 17.83 -73.39
N LEU A 122 50.51 17.48 -72.79
CA LEU A 122 49.25 18.16 -73.07
C LEU A 122 49.46 19.69 -73.02
N PRO A 123 48.83 20.48 -73.90
CA PRO A 123 48.94 21.93 -73.85
C PRO A 123 48.50 22.45 -72.48
N SER A 124 49.29 23.35 -71.90
CA SER A 124 49.06 23.82 -70.54
C SER A 124 47.69 24.49 -70.42
N ALA A 125 46.79 23.87 -69.64
CA ALA A 125 45.55 24.50 -69.22
C ALA A 125 45.85 25.88 -68.59
N PRO A 126 45.02 26.91 -68.85
CA PRO A 126 45.27 28.24 -68.32
C PRO A 126 45.30 28.21 -66.79
N ASN A 127 46.28 28.89 -66.19
CA ASN A 127 46.42 28.97 -64.73
C ASN A 127 45.36 29.91 -64.14
N CYS A 128 44.12 29.44 -64.06
CA CYS A 128 42.91 30.18 -63.69
C CYS A 128 43.03 31.14 -62.49
N PRO A 129 43.69 30.80 -61.36
CA PRO A 129 43.84 31.74 -60.24
C PRO A 129 44.80 32.92 -60.50
N ALA A 130 45.52 32.94 -61.63
CA ALA A 130 46.52 33.97 -61.96
C ALA A 130 46.12 34.88 -63.16
N ILE A 131 44.84 34.92 -63.53
CA ILE A 131 44.37 35.58 -64.76
C ILE A 131 43.81 36.99 -64.46
N PHE A 132 44.28 37.99 -65.20
CA PHE A 132 43.70 39.33 -65.18
C PHE A 132 42.41 39.39 -66.03
N TRP A 133 41.26 39.17 -65.38
CA TRP A 133 39.95 39.01 -66.01
C TRP A 133 39.53 40.06 -67.06
N PRO A 134 39.86 41.36 -66.94
CA PRO A 134 39.53 42.35 -67.98
C PRO A 134 40.16 42.08 -69.35
N LEU A 135 41.24 41.29 -69.43
CA LEU A 135 41.90 40.89 -70.68
C LEU A 135 41.71 39.40 -71.02
N ALA A 136 40.93 38.66 -70.23
CA ALA A 136 40.67 37.25 -70.46
C ALA A 136 39.59 37.04 -71.54
N SER A 137 39.90 36.25 -72.58
CA SER A 137 38.95 35.91 -73.65
C SER A 137 37.78 35.06 -73.13
N GLY A 138 36.64 35.08 -73.85
CA GLY A 138 35.46 34.31 -73.46
C GLY A 138 35.72 32.81 -73.31
N THR A 139 36.55 32.22 -74.17
CA THR A 139 36.97 30.82 -74.09
C THR A 139 37.77 30.53 -72.81
N VAL A 140 38.67 31.44 -72.39
CA VAL A 140 39.45 31.28 -71.16
C VAL A 140 38.56 31.45 -69.92
N ARG A 141 37.62 32.39 -69.94
CA ARG A 141 36.61 32.55 -68.88
C ARG A 141 35.74 31.31 -68.73
N LEU A 142 35.21 30.78 -69.83
CA LEU A 142 34.37 29.57 -69.85
C LEU A 142 35.14 28.34 -69.36
N HIS A 143 36.36 28.11 -69.86
CA HIS A 143 37.21 27.01 -69.38
C HIS A 143 37.51 27.13 -67.88
N CYS A 144 37.86 28.32 -67.38
CA CYS A 144 38.13 28.50 -65.96
C CYS A 144 36.87 28.42 -65.09
N ALA A 145 35.70 28.78 -65.61
CA ALA A 145 34.43 28.54 -64.94
C ALA A 145 34.09 27.04 -64.89
N GLN A 146 34.29 26.29 -65.97
CA GLN A 146 34.16 24.82 -65.97
C GLN A 146 35.10 24.16 -64.95
N VAL A 147 36.35 24.62 -64.84
CA VAL A 147 37.33 24.14 -63.84
C VAL A 147 36.94 24.50 -62.39
N ALA A 148 36.28 25.64 -62.16
CA ALA A 148 35.74 25.98 -60.85
C ALA A 148 34.52 25.11 -60.52
N ALA A 149 33.52 25.08 -61.40
CA ALA A 149 32.29 24.31 -61.23
C ALA A 149 32.53 22.80 -61.03
N ALA A 150 33.56 22.24 -61.65
CA ALA A 150 33.96 20.83 -61.48
C ALA A 150 34.26 20.42 -60.02
N LYS A 151 34.49 21.38 -59.11
CA LYS A 151 34.66 21.12 -57.67
C LYS A 151 33.34 20.94 -56.91
N ARG A 152 32.20 21.37 -57.48
CA ARG A 152 30.85 21.26 -56.91
C ARG A 152 30.70 21.78 -55.47
N THR A 153 31.30 22.93 -55.19
CA THR A 153 31.07 23.67 -53.94
C THR A 153 30.25 24.93 -54.23
N VAL A 154 29.46 25.42 -53.27
CA VAL A 154 28.71 26.67 -53.44
C VAL A 154 29.63 27.84 -53.83
N PRO A 155 30.76 28.13 -53.15
CA PRO A 155 31.65 29.21 -53.55
C PRO A 155 32.25 29.04 -54.95
N ASP A 156 32.63 27.81 -55.35
CA ASP A 156 33.26 27.58 -56.65
C ASP A 156 32.24 27.60 -57.81
N LEU A 157 31.00 27.18 -57.59
CA LEU A 157 29.90 27.28 -58.56
C LEU A 157 29.45 28.75 -58.72
N MET A 158 29.33 29.51 -57.62
CA MET A 158 29.08 30.95 -57.68
C MET A 158 30.20 31.70 -58.39
N ALA A 159 31.47 31.33 -58.13
CA ALA A 159 32.62 31.87 -58.85
C ALA A 159 32.57 31.52 -60.35
N ALA A 160 32.22 30.28 -60.72
CA ALA A 160 32.05 29.87 -62.11
C ALA A 160 31.01 30.75 -62.83
N ILE A 161 29.81 30.89 -62.25
CA ILE A 161 28.74 31.75 -62.79
C ILE A 161 29.22 33.20 -62.95
N ALA A 162 29.89 33.76 -61.94
CA ALA A 162 30.38 35.14 -61.96
C ALA A 162 31.46 35.42 -63.03
N LEU A 163 32.23 34.42 -63.46
CA LEU A 163 33.22 34.58 -64.53
C LEU A 163 32.59 34.69 -65.93
N VAL A 164 31.45 34.04 -66.16
CA VAL A 164 30.84 33.93 -67.49
C VAL A 164 29.67 34.90 -67.69
N LYS A 165 28.89 35.19 -66.63
CA LYS A 165 27.75 36.14 -66.67
C LYS A 165 28.08 37.53 -67.28
N PRO A 166 29.29 38.12 -67.14
CA PRO A 166 29.61 39.40 -67.78
C PRO A 166 29.86 39.36 -69.30
N LEU A 167 29.65 38.23 -69.98
CA LEU A 167 29.80 38.11 -71.43
C LEU A 167 28.48 38.46 -72.16
N PRO A 168 28.52 39.15 -73.32
CA PRO A 168 27.32 39.51 -74.05
C PRO A 168 26.64 38.29 -74.70
N GLN A 169 25.31 38.29 -74.75
CA GLN A 169 24.49 37.18 -75.30
C GLN A 169 24.85 36.80 -76.74
N ASN A 170 25.34 37.75 -77.55
CA ASN A 170 25.77 37.50 -78.94
C ASN A 170 27.19 36.90 -79.06
N HIS A 171 27.75 36.34 -77.98
CA HIS A 171 29.08 35.73 -78.00
C HIS A 171 29.08 34.38 -78.76
N PRO A 172 30.13 34.03 -79.55
CA PRO A 172 30.16 32.78 -80.34
C PRO A 172 30.11 31.46 -79.56
N LEU A 173 30.07 31.51 -78.23
CA LEU A 173 29.92 30.35 -77.33
C LEU A 173 28.64 30.42 -76.48
N SER A 174 27.67 31.30 -76.83
CA SER A 174 26.48 31.57 -76.01
C SER A 174 25.72 30.31 -75.59
N GLN A 175 25.46 29.39 -76.52
CA GLN A 175 24.78 28.12 -76.24
C GLN A 175 25.50 27.25 -75.18
N GLU A 176 26.85 27.23 -75.20
CA GLU A 176 27.66 26.47 -74.23
C GLU A 176 27.76 27.20 -72.88
N ILE A 177 27.71 28.54 -72.90
CA ILE A 177 27.62 29.39 -71.72
C ILE A 177 26.26 29.20 -71.03
N GLU A 178 25.16 29.26 -71.77
CA GLU A 178 23.79 29.05 -71.28
C GLU A 178 23.61 27.64 -70.71
N ARG A 179 24.17 26.62 -71.39
CA ARG A 179 24.22 25.25 -70.90
C ARG A 179 24.97 25.14 -69.58
N GLY A 180 26.20 25.66 -69.50
CA GLY A 180 26.99 25.67 -68.28
C GLY A 180 26.30 26.40 -67.13
N LEU A 181 25.75 27.60 -67.38
CA LEU A 181 25.00 28.37 -66.39
C LEU A 181 23.77 27.61 -65.85
N ALA A 182 23.04 26.89 -66.70
CA ALA A 182 21.89 26.08 -66.32
C ALA A 182 22.27 24.76 -65.61
N GLU A 183 23.43 24.17 -65.93
CA GLU A 183 23.98 23.01 -65.21
C GLU A 183 24.47 23.43 -63.81
N TRP A 184 25.20 24.53 -63.68
CA TRP A 184 25.78 24.98 -62.39
C TRP A 184 24.73 25.56 -61.43
N SER A 185 23.66 26.18 -61.94
CA SER A 185 22.54 26.60 -61.10
C SER A 185 21.69 25.42 -60.60
N GLN A 186 21.62 24.31 -61.36
CA GLN A 186 21.03 23.05 -60.89
C GLN A 186 21.91 22.40 -59.81
N ASP A 187 23.24 22.35 -59.99
CA ASP A 187 24.17 21.87 -58.96
C ASP A 187 24.07 22.75 -57.68
N LEU A 188 23.93 24.09 -57.78
CA LEU A 188 23.67 24.97 -56.64
C LEU A 188 22.33 24.69 -55.95
N LEU A 189 21.25 24.49 -56.72
CA LEU A 189 19.93 24.18 -56.16
C LEU A 189 19.90 22.79 -55.49
N ALA A 190 20.69 21.83 -55.98
CA ALA A 190 20.87 20.53 -55.36
C ALA A 190 21.64 20.60 -54.04
N LEU A 191 22.69 21.43 -53.95
CA LEU A 191 23.40 21.70 -52.70
C LEU A 191 22.51 22.44 -51.67
N ALA A 192 21.62 23.31 -52.15
CA ALA A 192 20.60 23.95 -51.31
C ALA A 192 19.53 22.93 -50.83
N GLU A 193 19.11 21.99 -51.67
CA GLU A 193 18.24 20.87 -51.26
C GLU A 193 18.93 19.99 -50.20
N GLU A 194 20.21 19.64 -50.37
CA GLU A 194 20.99 18.90 -49.35
C GLU A 194 20.99 19.66 -48.00
N LYS A 195 21.20 20.97 -48.03
CA LYS A 195 21.14 21.84 -46.83
C LYS A 195 19.75 21.86 -46.19
N PHE A 196 18.68 21.91 -46.99
CA PHE A 196 17.31 21.80 -46.48
C PHE A 196 17.08 20.44 -45.81
N GLN A 197 17.45 19.34 -46.49
CA GLN A 197 17.31 17.98 -46.00
C GLN A 197 18.13 17.72 -44.73
N ALA A 198 19.27 18.41 -44.55
CA ALA A 198 20.09 18.41 -43.33
C ALA A 198 19.54 19.27 -42.18
N GLY A 199 18.40 19.94 -42.35
CA GLY A 199 17.78 20.79 -41.33
C GLY A 199 18.22 22.26 -41.36
N GLN A 200 19.02 22.66 -42.35
CA GLN A 200 19.61 24.00 -42.46
C GLN A 200 18.80 24.90 -43.41
N LEU A 201 17.49 25.08 -43.15
CA LEU A 201 16.56 25.82 -44.02
C LEU A 201 17.07 27.24 -44.36
N SER A 202 17.65 27.96 -43.41
CA SER A 202 18.18 29.31 -43.62
C SER A 202 19.35 29.34 -44.61
N GLU A 203 20.26 28.38 -44.51
CA GLU A 203 21.38 28.22 -45.45
C GLU A 203 20.87 27.79 -46.84
N ALA A 204 19.91 26.85 -46.89
CA ALA A 204 19.29 26.42 -48.15
C ALA A 204 18.62 27.58 -48.90
N ILE A 205 17.81 28.39 -48.20
CA ILE A 205 17.17 29.56 -48.79
C ILE A 205 18.22 30.59 -49.24
N ALA A 206 19.30 30.81 -48.48
CA ALA A 206 20.36 31.74 -48.89
C ALA A 206 21.04 31.28 -50.20
N ILE A 207 21.52 30.02 -50.26
CA ILE A 207 22.19 29.46 -51.44
C ILE A 207 21.27 29.51 -52.67
N ALA A 208 19.99 29.21 -52.50
CA ALA A 208 19.02 29.29 -53.59
C ALA A 208 18.71 30.74 -54.01
N SER A 209 18.66 31.70 -53.08
CA SER A 209 18.37 33.11 -53.38
C SER A 209 19.51 33.82 -54.13
N ASP A 210 20.75 33.35 -53.95
CA ASP A 210 21.93 33.89 -54.65
C ASP A 210 22.04 33.42 -56.12
N ILE A 211 21.16 32.51 -56.58
CA ILE A 211 21.13 32.05 -57.97
C ILE A 211 20.60 33.17 -58.89
N PRO A 212 21.33 33.59 -59.94
CA PRO A 212 20.93 34.73 -60.76
C PRO A 212 19.59 34.57 -61.49
N SER A 213 18.75 35.60 -61.42
CA SER A 213 17.37 35.61 -61.93
C SER A 213 17.23 35.61 -63.47
N ASP A 214 18.33 35.72 -64.19
CA ASP A 214 18.45 35.82 -65.65
C ASP A 214 18.80 34.48 -66.34
N ILE A 215 18.95 33.39 -65.56
CA ILE A 215 19.18 32.03 -66.06
C ILE A 215 17.83 31.30 -66.18
N SER A 216 17.66 30.40 -67.14
CA SER A 216 16.41 29.63 -67.37
C SER A 216 15.87 28.93 -66.11
N THR A 217 16.77 28.44 -65.26
CA THR A 217 16.49 27.77 -63.98
C THR A 217 15.95 28.70 -62.89
N ALA A 218 16.10 30.03 -63.02
CA ALA A 218 15.58 30.97 -62.03
C ALA A 218 14.06 30.90 -61.88
N THR A 219 13.35 30.39 -62.89
CA THR A 219 11.90 30.22 -62.88
C THR A 219 11.40 29.21 -61.84
N THR A 220 12.24 28.25 -61.41
CA THR A 220 11.86 27.22 -60.42
C THR A 220 12.32 27.54 -59.00
N VAL A 221 13.31 28.42 -58.84
CA VAL A 221 13.93 28.76 -57.54
C VAL A 221 12.93 29.30 -56.52
N PRO A 222 12.08 30.31 -56.82
CA PRO A 222 11.08 30.78 -55.85
C PRO A 222 10.08 29.70 -55.45
N THR A 223 9.67 28.85 -56.40
CA THR A 223 8.72 27.75 -56.16
C THR A 223 9.31 26.70 -55.22
N GLN A 224 10.60 26.37 -55.35
CA GLN A 224 11.28 25.43 -54.45
C GLN A 224 11.48 26.05 -53.05
N ILE A 225 11.81 27.33 -52.96
CA ILE A 225 11.93 28.05 -51.68
C ILE A 225 10.59 28.06 -50.91
N GLU A 226 9.47 28.36 -51.58
CA GLU A 226 8.15 28.31 -50.92
C GLU A 226 7.73 26.87 -50.56
N LYS A 227 8.10 25.87 -51.37
CA LYS A 227 7.91 24.45 -51.04
C LYS A 227 8.66 24.06 -49.76
N TRP A 228 9.93 24.46 -49.62
CA TRP A 228 10.71 24.21 -48.40
C TRP A 228 10.08 24.87 -47.17
N LYS A 229 9.66 26.14 -47.26
CA LYS A 229 8.96 26.85 -46.19
C LYS A 229 7.66 26.14 -45.79
N SER A 230 6.87 25.71 -46.77
CA SER A 230 5.60 25.00 -46.55
C SER A 230 5.82 23.67 -45.82
N ILE A 231 6.77 22.86 -46.27
CA ILE A 231 7.15 21.59 -45.60
C ILE A 231 7.64 21.86 -44.17
N TRP A 232 8.46 22.88 -43.97
CA TRP A 232 9.02 23.21 -42.66
C TRP A 232 7.93 23.65 -41.67
N ALA A 233 7.04 24.55 -42.07
CA ALA A 233 5.92 25.02 -41.25
C ALA A 233 4.91 23.89 -40.94
N GLU A 234 4.71 22.95 -41.86
CA GLU A 234 3.92 21.74 -41.59
C GLU A 234 4.61 20.82 -40.57
N ALA A 235 5.93 20.61 -40.70
CA ALA A 235 6.70 19.80 -39.75
C ALA A 235 6.72 20.39 -38.34
N GLU A 236 6.98 21.70 -38.20
CA GLU A 236 6.92 22.43 -36.93
C GLU A 236 5.53 22.33 -36.28
N LYS A 237 4.45 22.48 -37.08
CA LYS A 237 3.07 22.32 -36.61
C LYS A 237 2.79 20.89 -36.13
N ILE A 238 3.27 19.88 -36.85
CA ILE A 238 3.12 18.46 -36.47
C ILE A 238 3.86 18.15 -35.17
N TYR A 239 5.08 18.68 -35.02
CA TYR A 239 5.91 18.53 -33.82
C TYR A 239 5.24 19.19 -32.60
N ALA A 240 4.83 20.45 -32.74
CA ALA A 240 4.13 21.20 -31.68
C ALA A 240 2.78 20.56 -31.30
N GLU A 241 2.04 19.99 -32.27
CA GLU A 241 0.82 19.23 -31.95
C GLU A 241 1.14 18.02 -31.07
N ALA A 242 2.16 17.23 -31.42
CA ALA A 242 2.60 16.05 -30.66
C ALA A 242 3.07 16.41 -29.25
N GLU A 243 3.95 17.41 -29.13
CA GLU A 243 4.47 17.92 -27.86
C GLU A 243 3.33 18.41 -26.96
N SER A 244 2.34 19.13 -27.52
CA SER A 244 1.18 19.60 -26.76
C SER A 244 0.32 18.49 -26.14
N GLN A 245 0.46 17.23 -26.58
CA GLN A 245 -0.23 16.07 -26.00
C GLN A 245 0.55 15.44 -24.84
N ILE A 246 1.86 15.71 -24.70
CA ILE A 246 2.72 15.07 -23.69
C ILE A 246 2.30 15.46 -22.26
N PRO A 247 2.17 16.74 -21.86
CA PRO A 247 1.72 17.11 -20.51
C PRO A 247 0.26 16.72 -20.21
N LYS A 248 -0.51 16.36 -21.25
CA LYS A 248 -1.90 15.89 -21.17
C LYS A 248 -1.99 14.36 -21.05
N GLU A 249 -0.85 13.66 -20.97
CA GLU A 249 -0.74 12.20 -20.86
C GLU A 249 -1.42 11.44 -22.03
N ASN A 250 -1.63 12.12 -23.15
CA ASN A 250 -2.33 11.63 -24.35
C ASN A 250 -1.38 10.83 -25.28
N TRP A 251 -0.67 9.83 -24.73
CA TRP A 251 0.45 9.13 -25.38
C TRP A 251 0.16 8.67 -26.81
N TYR A 252 -1.01 8.08 -27.06
CA TYR A 252 -1.41 7.62 -28.40
C TYR A 252 -1.49 8.77 -29.41
N ARG A 253 -2.04 9.92 -29.01
CA ARG A 253 -2.12 11.10 -29.88
C ARG A 253 -0.75 11.72 -30.11
N ALA A 254 0.11 11.78 -29.09
CA ALA A 254 1.49 12.24 -29.23
C ALA A 254 2.27 11.38 -30.24
N SER A 255 2.22 10.05 -30.10
CA SER A 255 2.91 9.13 -31.02
C SER A 255 2.33 9.16 -32.44
N MET A 256 1.00 9.18 -32.59
CA MET A 256 0.36 9.28 -33.91
C MET A 256 0.67 10.63 -34.58
N ALA A 257 0.78 11.71 -33.82
CA ALA A 257 1.21 13.00 -34.34
C ALA A 257 2.68 12.95 -34.81
N ALA A 258 3.59 12.40 -34.00
CA ALA A 258 5.01 12.25 -34.32
C ALA A 258 5.24 11.41 -35.60
N VAL A 259 4.52 10.31 -35.79
CA VAL A 259 4.63 9.44 -36.98
C VAL A 259 4.34 10.17 -38.30
N ARG A 260 3.61 11.30 -38.28
CA ARG A 260 3.39 12.10 -39.51
C ARG A 260 4.68 12.79 -39.99
N LEU A 261 5.65 13.09 -39.11
CA LEU A 261 6.94 13.69 -39.48
C LEU A 261 7.71 12.83 -40.49
N LEU A 262 7.56 11.49 -40.41
CA LEU A 262 8.17 10.53 -41.33
C LEU A 262 7.82 10.80 -42.81
N ASN A 263 6.66 11.43 -43.06
CA ASN A 263 6.11 11.64 -44.41
C ASN A 263 6.16 13.10 -44.87
N VAL A 264 6.74 14.02 -44.09
CA VAL A 264 6.70 15.46 -44.39
C VAL A 264 7.62 15.88 -45.55
N GLY A 265 8.49 14.98 -46.02
CA GLY A 265 9.39 15.23 -47.16
C GLY A 265 10.72 15.90 -46.83
N ASN A 266 11.14 15.86 -45.56
CA ASN A 266 12.43 16.37 -45.09
C ASN A 266 13.13 15.37 -44.15
N ASN A 267 14.38 15.01 -44.46
CA ASN A 267 15.16 13.99 -43.77
C ASN A 267 15.50 14.36 -42.31
N TYR A 268 15.78 15.62 -41.99
CA TYR A 268 16.02 16.06 -40.62
C TYR A 268 14.77 15.97 -39.75
N TRP A 269 13.59 16.30 -40.30
CA TRP A 269 12.33 16.12 -39.59
C TRP A 269 11.92 14.64 -39.47
N ALA A 270 12.06 13.87 -40.54
CA ALA A 270 11.68 12.46 -40.60
C ALA A 270 12.61 11.53 -39.80
N ASN A 271 13.90 11.87 -39.64
CA ASN A 271 14.85 11.06 -38.87
C ASN A 271 15.16 11.72 -37.52
N THR A 272 15.87 12.86 -37.52
CA THR A 272 16.41 13.47 -36.29
C THR A 272 15.31 13.92 -35.33
N LYS A 273 14.39 14.79 -35.78
CA LYS A 273 13.33 15.33 -34.90
C LYS A 273 12.27 14.28 -34.53
N TYR A 274 12.01 13.32 -35.41
CA TYR A 274 11.18 12.17 -35.08
C TYR A 274 11.79 11.32 -33.95
N GLU A 275 13.07 10.97 -34.02
CA GLU A 275 13.74 10.17 -32.99
C GLU A 275 13.84 10.92 -31.65
N GLU A 276 14.17 12.22 -31.66
CA GLU A 276 14.13 13.07 -30.47
C GLU A 276 12.73 13.07 -29.82
N LEU A 277 11.68 13.31 -30.62
CA LEU A 277 10.30 13.37 -30.14
C LEU A 277 9.80 12.00 -29.63
N LYS A 278 10.19 10.92 -30.30
CA LYS A 278 9.90 9.54 -29.86
C LYS A 278 10.54 9.25 -28.50
N TYR A 279 11.79 9.67 -28.30
CA TYR A 279 12.48 9.55 -27.01
C TYR A 279 11.81 10.42 -25.94
N ALA A 280 11.48 11.67 -26.25
CA ALA A 280 10.76 12.57 -25.35
C ALA A 280 9.41 11.99 -24.89
N ILE A 281 8.60 11.46 -25.82
CA ILE A 281 7.32 10.80 -25.51
C ILE A 281 7.54 9.56 -24.62
N ALA A 282 8.57 8.75 -24.88
CA ALA A 282 8.87 7.57 -24.09
C ALA A 282 9.29 7.91 -22.65
N THR A 283 10.23 8.84 -22.48
CA THR A 283 10.71 9.31 -21.16
C THR A 283 9.58 9.97 -20.37
N ALA A 284 8.81 10.87 -21.00
CA ALA A 284 7.69 11.54 -20.36
C ALA A 284 6.57 10.55 -19.95
N ARG A 285 6.37 9.46 -20.71
CA ARG A 285 5.45 8.38 -20.32
C ARG A 285 5.94 7.60 -19.10
N GLU A 286 7.25 7.40 -18.94
CA GLU A 286 7.79 6.81 -17.72
C GLU A 286 7.59 7.74 -16.52
N ASP A 287 7.92 9.03 -16.64
CA ASP A 287 7.72 10.01 -15.58
C ASP A 287 6.25 10.19 -15.18
N GLY A 288 5.31 10.22 -16.13
CA GLY A 288 3.87 10.16 -15.84
C GLY A 288 3.47 8.87 -15.09
N GLY A 289 4.09 7.74 -15.44
CA GLY A 289 3.96 6.48 -14.70
C GLY A 289 4.56 6.53 -13.29
N ARG A 290 5.62 7.32 -13.07
CA ARG A 290 6.18 7.60 -11.73
C ARG A 290 5.22 8.49 -10.93
N LEU A 291 4.63 9.54 -11.53
CA LEU A 291 3.59 10.35 -10.87
C LEU A 291 2.40 9.50 -10.40
N GLY A 292 1.95 8.53 -11.19
CA GLY A 292 0.89 7.60 -10.78
C GLY A 292 1.27 6.76 -9.55
N LYS A 293 2.54 6.35 -9.41
CA LYS A 293 3.04 5.66 -8.21
C LYS A 293 3.11 6.60 -7.00
N ILE A 294 3.59 7.83 -7.19
CA ILE A 294 3.64 8.88 -6.18
C ILE A 294 2.24 9.18 -5.63
N GLN A 295 1.24 9.34 -6.50
CA GLN A 295 -0.15 9.54 -6.09
C GLN A 295 -0.69 8.35 -5.27
N ASN A 296 -0.34 7.11 -5.64
CA ASN A 296 -0.73 5.92 -4.88
C ASN A 296 -0.07 5.82 -3.50
N LEU A 297 1.10 6.46 -3.28
CA LEU A 297 1.69 6.61 -1.95
C LEU A 297 0.92 7.68 -1.14
N VAL A 298 0.72 8.86 -1.73
CA VAL A 298 -0.05 9.96 -1.12
C VAL A 298 -1.47 9.52 -0.73
N ASN A 299 -2.10 8.63 -1.50
CA ASN A 299 -3.44 8.10 -1.20
C ASN A 299 -3.48 7.09 -0.02
N ARG A 300 -2.34 6.62 0.50
CA ARG A 300 -2.28 5.72 1.67
C ARG A 300 -2.29 6.46 3.01
N GLY A 301 -2.00 7.76 3.03
CA GLY A 301 -2.12 8.60 4.22
C GLY A 301 -1.09 8.37 5.34
N ARG A 302 0.02 7.64 5.10
CA ARG A 302 1.07 7.40 6.10
C ARG A 302 2.23 8.38 5.94
N ALA A 303 2.83 8.82 7.05
CA ALA A 303 4.02 9.69 7.05
C ALA A 303 5.15 9.15 6.15
N ASP A 304 5.50 7.87 6.28
CA ASP A 304 6.51 7.20 5.44
C ASP A 304 6.17 7.27 3.93
N ASP A 305 4.90 7.06 3.57
CA ASP A 305 4.47 7.12 2.16
C ASP A 305 4.53 8.57 1.63
N PHE A 306 4.23 9.58 2.47
CA PHE A 306 4.36 10.99 2.12
C PHE A 306 5.83 11.41 1.93
N LEU A 307 6.74 10.98 2.81
CA LEU A 307 8.18 11.22 2.66
C LEU A 307 8.74 10.53 1.41
N ALA A 308 8.38 9.26 1.18
CA ALA A 308 8.78 8.52 -0.02
C ALA A 308 8.19 9.13 -1.31
N ALA A 309 7.01 9.76 -1.24
CA ALA A 309 6.43 10.51 -2.34
C ALA A 309 7.24 11.79 -2.65
N ILE A 310 7.59 12.61 -1.64
CA ILE A 310 8.42 13.81 -1.83
C ILE A 310 9.81 13.45 -2.37
N GLN A 311 10.44 12.40 -1.85
CA GLN A 311 11.74 11.92 -2.33
C GLN A 311 11.69 11.52 -3.83
N GLN A 312 10.63 10.84 -4.26
CA GLN A 312 10.42 10.49 -5.67
C GLN A 312 10.09 11.70 -6.56
N ILE A 313 9.43 12.73 -6.03
CA ILE A 313 9.25 14.00 -6.74
C ILE A 313 10.59 14.71 -6.95
N GLN A 314 11.44 14.76 -5.91
CA GLN A 314 12.78 15.37 -5.99
C GLN A 314 13.71 14.66 -6.97
N ALA A 315 13.47 13.38 -7.26
CA ALA A 315 14.22 12.59 -8.25
C ALA A 315 13.80 12.83 -9.72
N ILE A 316 12.76 13.64 -9.98
CA ILE A 316 12.35 14.00 -11.34
C ILE A 316 13.18 15.18 -11.83
N GLU A 317 13.86 15.00 -12.96
CA GLU A 317 14.78 16.00 -13.52
C GLU A 317 14.05 17.25 -14.02
N ALA A 318 14.72 18.41 -13.93
CA ALA A 318 14.19 19.70 -14.37
C ALA A 318 13.88 19.79 -15.88
N GLY A 319 14.43 18.88 -16.70
CA GLY A 319 14.11 18.73 -18.12
C GLY A 319 12.83 17.94 -18.41
N SER A 320 12.19 17.33 -17.41
CA SER A 320 10.96 16.55 -17.61
C SER A 320 9.76 17.46 -17.84
N TYR A 321 8.93 17.12 -18.84
CA TYR A 321 7.61 17.73 -19.08
C TYR A 321 6.70 17.72 -17.83
N PHE A 322 6.97 16.83 -16.87
CA PHE A 322 6.20 16.70 -15.64
C PHE A 322 6.82 17.40 -14.42
N TYR A 323 8.02 17.99 -14.53
CA TYR A 323 8.74 18.59 -13.41
C TYR A 323 7.89 19.63 -12.64
N GLN A 324 7.27 20.58 -13.34
CA GLN A 324 6.44 21.61 -12.69
C GLN A 324 5.21 21.02 -11.98
N LYS A 325 4.53 20.04 -12.62
CA LYS A 325 3.40 19.30 -12.03
C LYS A 325 3.82 18.51 -10.79
N ALA A 326 5.02 17.94 -10.81
CA ALA A 326 5.58 17.17 -9.71
C ALA A 326 5.93 18.07 -8.51
N GLN A 327 6.70 19.14 -8.73
CA GLN A 327 7.12 20.07 -7.69
C GLN A 327 5.90 20.78 -7.02
N ALA A 328 4.82 21.02 -7.77
CA ALA A 328 3.59 21.58 -7.25
C ALA A 328 2.88 20.68 -6.20
N MET A 329 3.11 19.36 -6.20
CA MET A 329 2.54 18.45 -5.20
C MET A 329 3.25 18.52 -3.84
N ILE A 330 4.48 19.02 -3.74
CA ILE A 330 5.24 18.98 -2.48
C ILE A 330 4.54 19.77 -1.35
N PRO A 331 4.05 21.00 -1.55
CA PRO A 331 3.28 21.72 -0.53
C PRO A 331 1.93 21.05 -0.20
N GLU A 332 1.29 20.38 -1.18
CA GLU A 332 0.03 19.64 -0.94
C GLU A 332 0.26 18.41 -0.05
N ILE A 333 1.38 17.70 -0.26
CA ILE A 333 1.78 16.57 0.58
C ILE A 333 2.19 17.06 1.98
N GLY A 334 2.92 18.17 2.07
CA GLY A 334 3.26 18.79 3.35
C GLY A 334 2.03 19.17 4.19
N ARG A 335 0.97 19.69 3.56
CA ARG A 335 -0.30 19.96 4.26
C ARG A 335 -0.98 18.68 4.74
N LYS A 336 -1.01 17.62 3.94
CA LYS A 336 -1.52 16.31 4.38
C LYS A 336 -0.74 15.70 5.54
N MET A 337 0.55 16.02 5.67
CA MET A 337 1.33 15.68 6.87
C MET A 337 0.93 16.53 8.09
N LEU A 338 0.61 17.83 7.93
CA LEU A 338 0.02 18.65 9.01
C LEU A 338 -1.38 18.17 9.42
N ASP A 339 -2.21 17.74 8.46
CA ASP A 339 -3.52 17.14 8.74
C ASP A 339 -3.38 15.85 9.56
N LEU A 340 -2.45 14.96 9.16
CA LEU A 340 -2.10 13.73 9.90
C LEU A 340 -1.54 14.03 11.30
N ALA A 341 -0.74 15.10 11.43
CA ALA A 341 -0.22 15.56 12.72
C ALA A 341 -1.36 16.08 13.62
N GLN A 342 -2.30 16.88 13.10
CA GLN A 342 -3.48 17.32 13.85
C GLN A 342 -4.33 16.13 14.30
N GLU A 343 -4.60 15.20 13.39
CA GLU A 343 -5.31 13.95 13.70
C GLU A 343 -4.64 13.14 14.81
N THR A 344 -3.32 13.28 14.99
CA THR A 344 -2.54 12.60 16.02
C THR A 344 -2.58 13.39 17.34
N LEU A 345 -2.55 14.73 17.26
CA LEU A 345 -2.73 15.64 18.39
C LEU A 345 -4.12 15.53 19.03
N ASP A 346 -5.17 15.38 18.21
CA ASP A 346 -6.56 15.18 18.65
C ASP A 346 -6.73 13.86 19.43
N LYS A 347 -5.90 12.85 19.10
CA LYS A 347 -5.80 11.57 19.83
C LYS A 347 -4.94 11.68 21.11
N ARG A 348 -4.51 12.90 21.47
CA ARG A 348 -3.61 13.29 22.58
C ARG A 348 -2.17 12.77 22.49
N ASP A 349 -1.74 12.29 21.33
CA ASP A 349 -0.37 11.85 21.08
C ASP A 349 0.49 13.03 20.59
N VAL A 350 0.82 13.94 21.52
CA VAL A 350 1.55 15.19 21.21
C VAL A 350 2.91 14.91 20.58
N ASP A 351 3.65 13.95 21.13
CA ASP A 351 5.04 13.72 20.76
C ASP A 351 5.14 13.22 19.31
N LYS A 352 4.24 12.31 18.93
CA LYS A 352 4.12 11.83 17.55
C LYS A 352 3.52 12.87 16.59
N ALA A 353 2.61 13.73 17.07
CA ALA A 353 2.11 14.84 16.27
C ALA A 353 3.25 15.82 15.91
N VAL A 354 4.09 16.18 16.89
CA VAL A 354 5.30 16.98 16.67
C VAL A 354 6.30 16.25 15.78
N GLU A 355 6.48 14.93 15.95
CA GLU A 355 7.34 14.11 15.08
C GLU A 355 6.91 14.22 13.61
N VAL A 356 5.64 13.91 13.29
CA VAL A 356 5.09 13.94 11.92
C VAL A 356 5.18 15.34 11.31
N ALA A 357 4.91 16.40 12.08
CA ALA A 357 5.07 17.77 11.61
C ALA A 357 6.54 18.14 11.35
N SER A 358 7.47 17.73 12.23
CA SER A 358 8.90 18.00 12.09
C SER A 358 9.57 17.30 10.90
N GLN A 359 8.97 16.20 10.42
CA GLN A 359 9.43 15.47 9.23
C GLN A 359 9.13 16.21 7.91
N ILE A 360 8.28 17.24 7.92
CA ILE A 360 7.90 18.00 6.71
C ILE A 360 9.11 18.77 6.17
N PRO A 361 9.59 18.47 4.95
CA PRO A 361 10.83 19.06 4.46
C PRO A 361 10.63 20.49 3.94
N ALA A 362 11.62 21.36 4.16
CA ALA A 362 11.61 22.79 3.77
C ALA A 362 11.24 23.05 2.29
N VAL A 363 11.47 22.10 1.38
CA VAL A 363 11.02 22.19 -0.02
C VAL A 363 9.49 22.38 -0.18
N ALA A 364 8.70 21.99 0.83
CA ALA A 364 7.26 22.21 0.88
C ALA A 364 6.85 23.68 1.14
N LYS A 365 7.77 24.52 1.62
CA LYS A 365 7.53 25.95 1.94
C LYS A 365 6.44 26.18 3.01
N LEU A 366 6.40 25.33 4.03
CA LEU A 366 5.44 25.35 5.14
C LEU A 366 6.11 25.58 6.50
N GLU A 367 7.38 25.98 6.56
CA GLU A 367 8.19 25.99 7.78
C GLU A 367 7.59 26.88 8.89
N THR A 368 6.91 27.97 8.53
CA THR A 368 6.17 28.82 9.48
C THR A 368 4.91 28.14 10.00
N GLU A 369 4.17 27.42 9.16
CA GLU A 369 2.95 26.67 9.51
C GLU A 369 3.28 25.45 10.39
N VAL A 370 4.39 24.77 10.10
CA VAL A 370 4.98 23.70 10.95
C VAL A 370 5.40 24.25 12.31
N GLN A 371 6.09 25.40 12.34
CA GLN A 371 6.51 26.01 13.61
C GLN A 371 5.32 26.47 14.46
N ASP A 372 4.28 27.03 13.84
CA ASP A 372 3.02 27.37 14.53
C ASP A 372 2.34 26.10 15.08
N PHE A 373 2.30 25.02 14.28
CA PHE A 373 1.69 23.76 14.69
C PHE A 373 2.41 23.17 15.92
N ILE A 374 3.74 23.21 15.96
CA ILE A 374 4.53 22.72 17.10
C ILE A 374 4.24 23.54 18.37
N VAL A 375 4.08 24.86 18.27
CA VAL A 375 3.67 25.74 19.39
C VAL A 375 2.26 25.37 19.88
N LEU A 376 1.31 25.12 18.96
CA LEU A 376 -0.03 24.64 19.34
C LEU A 376 0.01 23.25 19.98
N ALA A 377 0.86 22.33 19.50
CA ALA A 377 0.99 20.99 20.06
C ALA A 377 1.53 21.03 21.51
N GLU A 378 2.52 21.89 21.79
CA GLU A 378 3.03 22.13 23.14
C GLU A 378 2.00 22.78 24.06
N ALA A 379 1.25 23.77 23.55
CA ALA A 379 0.12 24.36 24.26
C ALA A 379 -0.93 23.29 24.61
N HIS A 380 -1.28 22.42 23.66
CA HIS A 380 -2.17 21.28 23.89
C HIS A 380 -1.63 20.30 24.94
N ARG A 381 -0.31 20.02 24.99
CA ARG A 381 0.31 19.20 26.05
C ARG A 381 0.00 19.76 27.44
N SER A 382 0.09 21.08 27.60
CA SER A 382 -0.23 21.77 28.86
C SER A 382 -1.75 21.75 29.15
N ALA A 383 -2.59 21.99 28.14
CA ALA A 383 -4.05 21.98 28.31
C ALA A 383 -4.59 20.58 28.70
N PHE A 384 -4.01 19.51 28.17
CA PHE A 384 -4.45 18.14 28.43
C PHE A 384 -4.30 17.69 29.90
N VAL A 385 -3.46 18.38 30.70
CA VAL A 385 -3.36 18.19 32.16
C VAL A 385 -4.65 18.63 32.89
N GLY A 386 -5.44 19.54 32.29
CA GLY A 386 -6.80 19.85 32.73
C GLY A 386 -6.93 20.60 34.06
N THR A 387 -5.92 21.39 34.43
CA THR A 387 -5.98 22.30 35.59
C THR A 387 -6.03 23.74 35.13
N VAL A 388 -6.52 24.67 35.96
CA VAL A 388 -6.53 26.11 35.64
C VAL A 388 -5.15 26.59 35.20
N SER A 389 -4.13 26.39 36.03
CA SER A 389 -2.75 26.82 35.74
C SER A 389 -2.15 26.18 34.47
N SER A 390 -2.50 24.93 34.15
CA SER A 390 -1.99 24.27 32.94
C SER A 390 -2.74 24.72 31.66
N ILE A 391 -3.99 25.17 31.79
CA ILE A 391 -4.77 25.77 30.69
C ILE A 391 -4.34 27.25 30.50
N GLU A 392 -4.05 27.99 31.57
CA GLU A 392 -3.44 29.32 31.51
C GLU A 392 -2.06 29.28 30.82
N ALA A 393 -1.23 28.29 31.15
CA ALA A 393 0.04 28.05 30.47
C ALA A 393 -0.14 27.71 28.98
N ALA A 394 -1.15 26.90 28.63
CA ALA A 394 -1.50 26.60 27.24
C ALA A 394 -1.91 27.85 26.45
N ILE A 395 -2.74 28.71 27.04
CA ILE A 395 -3.13 29.99 26.45
C ILE A 395 -1.90 30.88 26.23
N ALA A 396 -1.01 31.01 27.22
CA ALA A 396 0.21 31.80 27.11
C ALA A 396 1.19 31.26 26.04
N GLU A 397 1.23 29.94 25.83
CA GLU A 397 2.02 29.31 24.78
C GLU A 397 1.42 29.60 23.39
N ALA A 398 0.11 29.37 23.20
CA ALA A 398 -0.58 29.64 21.94
C ALA A 398 -0.59 31.14 21.56
N GLN A 399 -0.57 32.05 22.54
CA GLN A 399 -0.48 33.49 22.34
C GLN A 399 0.85 33.96 21.70
N LYS A 400 1.88 33.11 21.61
CA LYS A 400 3.13 33.41 20.88
C LYS A 400 2.93 33.46 19.37
N ILE A 401 1.82 32.93 18.85
CA ILE A 401 1.48 32.95 17.43
C ILE A 401 0.88 34.33 17.10
N GLY A 402 1.68 35.19 16.45
CA GLY A 402 1.31 36.55 16.05
C GLY A 402 0.26 36.63 14.93
N LEU A 403 -0.32 37.82 14.74
CA LEU A 403 -1.40 38.10 13.78
C LEU A 403 -1.03 37.82 12.30
N ASP A 404 0.26 37.86 11.97
CA ASP A 404 0.83 37.61 10.65
C ASP A 404 1.12 36.12 10.36
N ARG A 405 0.91 35.24 11.35
CA ARG A 405 1.28 33.83 11.30
C ARG A 405 0.19 32.94 10.69
N PRO A 406 0.54 31.92 9.87
CA PRO A 406 -0.42 31.04 9.19
C PRO A 406 -1.54 30.48 10.07
N LEU A 407 -1.25 30.04 11.31
CA LEU A 407 -2.25 29.41 12.17
C LEU A 407 -2.87 30.36 13.22
N TYR A 408 -2.71 31.69 13.10
CA TYR A 408 -3.22 32.66 14.07
C TYR A 408 -4.70 32.44 14.45
N TYR A 409 -5.59 32.33 13.47
CA TYR A 409 -7.03 32.17 13.74
C TYR A 409 -7.36 30.83 14.44
N LYS A 410 -6.58 29.78 14.17
CA LYS A 410 -6.69 28.47 14.83
C LYS A 410 -6.20 28.54 16.29
N ALA A 411 -5.14 29.30 16.54
CA ALA A 411 -4.68 29.61 17.90
C ALA A 411 -5.77 30.38 18.68
N GLN A 412 -6.40 31.40 18.07
CA GLN A 412 -7.44 32.19 18.74
C GLN A 412 -8.72 31.38 19.04
N ASP A 413 -9.20 30.49 18.17
CA ASP A 413 -10.33 29.58 18.48
C ASP A 413 -9.98 28.65 19.66
N THR A 414 -8.76 28.12 19.65
CA THR A 414 -8.27 27.23 20.71
C THR A 414 -8.16 27.97 22.05
N ILE A 415 -7.62 29.19 22.05
CA ILE A 415 -7.56 30.08 23.23
C ILE A 415 -8.96 30.42 23.75
N ALA A 416 -9.90 30.79 22.88
CA ALA A 416 -11.27 31.13 23.28
C ALA A 416 -11.98 29.93 23.93
N ARG A 417 -11.75 28.71 23.42
CA ARG A 417 -12.26 27.48 24.04
C ARG A 417 -11.63 27.20 25.40
N TRP A 418 -10.32 27.38 25.53
CA TRP A 418 -9.61 27.21 26.80
C TRP A 418 -10.01 28.25 27.86
N GLN A 419 -10.33 29.49 27.46
CA GLN A 419 -10.88 30.50 28.37
C GLN A 419 -12.23 30.06 28.95
N LEU A 420 -13.11 29.45 28.15
CA LEU A 420 -14.36 28.85 28.63
C LEU A 420 -14.15 27.61 29.52
N GLU A 421 -13.04 26.88 29.35
CA GLU A 421 -12.72 25.75 30.23
C GLU A 421 -12.18 26.19 31.60
N ILE A 422 -11.56 27.37 31.74
CA ILE A 422 -10.97 27.82 33.02
C ILE A 422 -12.02 27.96 34.13
N GLU A 423 -13.15 28.58 33.85
CA GLU A 423 -14.24 28.79 34.83
C GLU A 423 -14.85 27.45 35.28
N ASP A 424 -15.18 26.57 34.33
CA ASP A 424 -15.80 25.29 34.65
C ASP A 424 -14.82 24.26 35.25
N VAL A 425 -13.50 24.38 35.00
CA VAL A 425 -12.47 23.64 35.74
C VAL A 425 -12.35 24.13 37.20
N GLN A 426 -12.62 25.41 37.49
CA GLN A 426 -12.71 25.88 38.89
C GLN A 426 -13.94 25.29 39.59
N HIS A 427 -15.10 25.25 38.93
CA HIS A 427 -16.29 24.58 39.45
C HIS A 427 -16.05 23.08 39.70
N LEU A 428 -15.42 22.35 38.77
CA LEU A 428 -15.03 20.95 38.98
C LEU A 428 -14.07 20.78 40.17
N ALA A 429 -13.02 21.60 40.27
CA ALA A 429 -12.05 21.51 41.36
C ALA A 429 -12.71 21.77 42.73
N LYS A 430 -13.61 22.76 42.81
CA LYS A 430 -14.38 23.08 44.02
C LYS A 430 -15.38 21.97 44.36
N ALA A 431 -16.09 21.42 43.37
CA ALA A 431 -17.00 20.29 43.55
C ALA A 431 -16.27 19.04 44.06
N ARG A 432 -15.11 18.71 43.48
CA ARG A 432 -14.23 17.62 43.95
C ARG A 432 -13.80 17.82 45.41
N ASN A 433 -13.42 19.04 45.79
CA ASN A 433 -13.04 19.37 47.16
C ASN A 433 -14.23 19.24 48.14
N LEU A 434 -15.42 19.71 47.76
CA LEU A 434 -16.66 19.49 48.51
C LEU A 434 -16.98 18.00 48.67
N ALA A 435 -16.70 17.17 47.66
CA ALA A 435 -16.93 15.73 47.71
C ALA A 435 -15.91 14.92 48.55
N GLN A 436 -14.82 15.53 49.04
CA GLN A 436 -13.75 14.80 49.74
C GLN A 436 -14.17 14.15 51.07
N PRO A 437 -14.93 14.82 51.98
CA PRO A 437 -15.33 14.21 53.26
C PRO A 437 -16.38 13.10 53.06
N GLY A 438 -17.12 13.16 51.94
CA GLY A 438 -17.93 12.05 51.44
C GLY A 438 -19.28 11.84 52.13
N ALA A 439 -19.70 12.69 53.07
CA ALA A 439 -21.05 12.58 53.63
C ALA A 439 -22.11 13.03 52.62
N VAL A 440 -23.36 12.63 52.84
CA VAL A 440 -24.48 12.92 51.92
C VAL A 440 -24.70 14.44 51.74
N THR A 441 -24.46 15.25 52.77
CA THR A 441 -24.47 16.72 52.67
C THR A 441 -23.45 17.26 51.67
N ASP A 442 -22.23 16.73 51.73
CA ASP A 442 -21.06 17.27 51.04
C ASP A 442 -21.04 16.79 49.58
N LEU A 443 -21.49 15.55 49.35
CA LEU A 443 -21.79 15.01 48.02
C LEU A 443 -22.93 15.79 47.33
N ASN A 444 -23.96 16.23 48.06
CA ASN A 444 -25.01 17.09 47.49
C ASN A 444 -24.48 18.51 47.18
N ALA A 445 -23.61 19.07 48.02
CA ALA A 445 -22.95 20.35 47.74
C ALA A 445 -22.04 20.26 46.50
N ALA A 446 -21.30 19.15 46.35
CA ALA A 446 -20.49 18.87 45.16
C ALA A 446 -21.34 18.75 43.89
N ILE A 447 -22.48 18.05 43.95
CA ILE A 447 -23.43 17.96 42.84
C ILE A 447 -23.97 19.35 42.47
N ALA A 448 -24.35 20.18 43.45
CA ALA A 448 -24.84 21.53 43.21
C ALA A 448 -23.78 22.43 42.55
N GLU A 449 -22.51 22.32 42.98
CA GLU A 449 -21.39 23.06 42.38
C GLU A 449 -21.11 22.63 40.94
N ALA A 450 -21.07 21.32 40.66
CA ALA A 450 -20.84 20.81 39.31
C ALA A 450 -22.03 21.01 38.35
N LEU A 451 -23.24 21.29 38.88
CA LEU A 451 -24.41 21.68 38.08
C LEU A 451 -24.38 23.15 37.63
N MET A 452 -23.41 23.95 38.07
CA MET A 452 -23.17 25.30 37.52
C MET A 452 -22.64 25.25 36.08
N ILE A 453 -21.96 24.14 35.73
CA ILE A 453 -21.27 23.93 34.45
C ILE A 453 -22.31 23.75 33.32
N PRO A 454 -22.41 24.66 32.33
CA PRO A 454 -23.42 24.58 31.28
C PRO A 454 -23.25 23.36 30.38
N ASP A 455 -24.38 22.80 29.91
CA ASP A 455 -24.42 21.64 29.02
C ASP A 455 -23.68 21.82 27.67
N SER A 456 -23.38 23.08 27.31
CA SER A 456 -22.61 23.48 26.12
C SER A 456 -21.09 23.58 26.35
N ASN A 457 -20.58 23.50 27.59
CA ASN A 457 -19.16 23.59 27.87
C ASN A 457 -18.43 22.26 27.53
N PRO A 458 -17.19 22.28 26.98
CA PRO A 458 -16.35 21.09 26.82
C PRO A 458 -16.26 20.17 28.06
N ARG A 459 -16.36 20.74 29.27
CA ARG A 459 -16.30 20.03 30.56
C ARG A 459 -17.62 19.45 31.04
N ALA A 460 -18.75 19.71 30.38
CA ALA A 460 -20.07 19.19 30.79
C ALA A 460 -20.11 17.65 30.87
N ALA A 461 -19.40 16.96 29.96
CA ALA A 461 -19.27 15.50 29.97
C ALA A 461 -18.43 14.97 31.15
N GLU A 462 -17.52 15.78 31.70
CA GLU A 462 -16.73 15.48 32.89
C GLU A 462 -17.58 15.68 34.16
N ALA A 463 -18.26 16.83 34.27
CA ALA A 463 -19.19 17.15 35.34
C ALA A 463 -20.26 16.06 35.53
N LYS A 464 -20.93 15.65 34.44
CA LYS A 464 -21.98 14.60 34.48
C LYS A 464 -21.46 13.27 35.03
N ARG A 465 -20.26 12.83 34.64
CA ARG A 465 -19.65 11.59 35.16
C ARG A 465 -19.37 11.64 36.66
N GLU A 466 -18.97 12.80 37.19
CA GLU A 466 -18.72 12.96 38.63
C GLU A 466 -20.02 13.09 39.42
N ILE A 467 -21.00 13.86 38.92
CA ILE A 467 -22.35 13.95 39.47
C ILE A 467 -22.99 12.55 39.59
N ASP A 468 -22.92 11.72 38.55
CA ASP A 468 -23.46 10.35 38.59
C ASP A 468 -22.59 9.40 39.43
N GLY A 469 -21.33 9.74 39.72
CA GLY A 469 -20.51 9.10 40.73
C GLY A 469 -20.99 9.41 42.15
N TRP A 470 -21.17 10.70 42.47
CA TRP A 470 -21.62 11.17 43.79
C TRP A 470 -23.06 10.74 44.08
N ARG A 471 -23.97 10.81 43.09
CA ARG A 471 -25.33 10.28 43.19
C ARG A 471 -25.35 8.80 43.57
N ARG A 472 -24.52 7.96 42.93
CA ARG A 472 -24.44 6.53 43.30
C ARG A 472 -23.92 6.31 44.72
N ARG A 473 -22.97 7.12 45.20
CA ARG A 473 -22.52 7.08 46.61
C ARG A 473 -23.65 7.45 47.57
N ILE A 474 -24.42 8.51 47.27
CA ILE A 474 -25.61 8.89 48.06
C ILE A 474 -26.63 7.74 48.09
N GLN A 475 -26.94 7.14 46.93
CA GLN A 475 -27.84 5.98 46.84
C GLN A 475 -27.33 4.82 47.71
N THR A 476 -26.03 4.52 47.71
CA THR A 476 -25.44 3.51 48.61
C THR A 476 -25.66 3.86 50.09
N PHE A 477 -25.43 5.11 50.52
CA PHE A 477 -25.70 5.52 51.91
C PHE A 477 -27.19 5.41 52.30
N GLU A 478 -28.10 5.72 51.38
CA GLU A 478 -29.55 5.60 51.57
C GLU A 478 -30.05 4.15 51.55
N ASP A 479 -29.46 3.28 50.71
CA ASP A 479 -29.90 1.90 50.49
C ASP A 479 -29.28 0.91 51.50
N GLN A 480 -28.03 1.13 51.93
CA GLN A 480 -27.30 0.20 52.81
C GLN A 480 -28.03 -0.14 54.11
N PRO A 481 -28.75 0.79 54.79
CA PRO A 481 -29.53 0.45 55.99
C PRO A 481 -30.63 -0.59 55.77
N TYR A 482 -31.19 -0.72 54.56
CA TYR A 482 -32.14 -1.79 54.25
C TYR A 482 -31.43 -3.14 54.14
N LEU A 483 -30.25 -3.18 53.51
CA LEU A 483 -29.46 -4.41 53.44
C LEU A 483 -28.97 -4.86 54.82
N ASN A 484 -28.51 -3.93 55.66
CA ASN A 484 -28.06 -4.24 57.01
C ASN A 484 -29.19 -4.85 57.85
N ARG A 485 -30.39 -4.23 57.87
CA ARG A 485 -31.55 -4.78 58.58
C ARG A 485 -32.02 -6.11 58.01
N ALA A 486 -31.93 -6.29 56.69
CA ALA A 486 -32.26 -7.57 56.06
C ALA A 486 -31.24 -8.67 56.42
N ASP A 487 -29.95 -8.35 56.48
CA ASP A 487 -28.91 -9.29 56.95
C ASP A 487 -29.05 -9.59 58.46
N GLU A 488 -29.45 -8.62 59.29
CA GLU A 488 -29.76 -8.79 60.73
C GLU A 488 -30.97 -9.71 60.95
N LEU A 489 -32.02 -9.60 60.13
CA LEU A 489 -33.23 -10.44 60.24
C LEU A 489 -32.94 -11.93 60.02
N VAL A 490 -32.00 -12.29 59.14
CA VAL A 490 -31.73 -13.69 58.76
C VAL A 490 -30.96 -14.49 59.82
N VAL A 491 -30.53 -13.86 60.93
CA VAL A 491 -29.76 -14.52 62.00
C VAL A 491 -30.49 -15.73 62.61
N GLU A 492 -31.82 -15.72 62.67
CA GLU A 492 -32.61 -16.86 63.18
C GLU A 492 -32.84 -17.97 62.13
N GLY A 493 -32.66 -17.67 60.84
CA GLY A 493 -32.66 -18.64 59.73
C GLY A 493 -34.00 -19.30 59.39
N ASP A 494 -35.09 -18.96 60.07
CA ASP A 494 -36.42 -19.52 59.83
C ASP A 494 -37.15 -18.86 58.62
N VAL A 495 -38.29 -19.43 58.22
CA VAL A 495 -39.04 -18.94 57.04
C VAL A 495 -39.58 -17.52 57.25
N VAL A 496 -39.95 -17.14 58.47
CA VAL A 496 -40.50 -15.81 58.79
C VAL A 496 -39.41 -14.76 58.73
N ALA A 497 -38.26 -15.04 59.34
CA ALA A 497 -37.04 -14.23 59.29
C ALA A 497 -36.54 -14.03 57.84
N LEU A 498 -36.45 -15.11 57.06
CA LEU A 498 -36.03 -15.07 55.66
C LEU A 498 -37.01 -14.27 54.79
N GLN A 499 -38.34 -14.39 55.01
CA GLN A 499 -39.33 -13.62 54.27
C GLN A 499 -39.27 -12.12 54.65
N ALA A 500 -39.15 -11.80 55.93
CA ALA A 500 -38.99 -10.42 56.40
C ALA A 500 -37.74 -9.76 55.81
N ALA A 501 -36.64 -10.50 55.67
CA ALA A 501 -35.42 -10.03 55.02
C ALA A 501 -35.60 -9.82 53.51
N VAL A 502 -36.29 -10.74 52.81
CA VAL A 502 -36.69 -10.56 51.40
C VAL A 502 -37.49 -9.27 51.23
N ASP A 503 -38.47 -9.02 52.10
CA ASP A 503 -39.33 -7.83 52.05
C ASP A 503 -38.55 -6.55 52.37
N GLU A 504 -37.64 -6.58 53.36
CA GLU A 504 -36.79 -5.43 53.73
C GLU A 504 -35.82 -5.07 52.60
N ALA A 505 -35.15 -6.05 51.99
CA ALA A 505 -34.27 -5.83 50.85
C ALA A 505 -35.04 -5.45 49.56
N SER A 506 -36.32 -5.79 49.43
CA SER A 506 -37.15 -5.44 48.26
C SER A 506 -37.42 -3.94 48.13
N LYS A 507 -37.23 -3.18 49.23
CA LYS A 507 -37.42 -1.73 49.29
C LYS A 507 -36.38 -0.96 48.44
N ILE A 508 -35.28 -1.61 48.06
CA ILE A 508 -34.28 -1.03 47.14
C ILE A 508 -34.81 -1.18 45.71
N SER A 509 -35.27 -0.06 45.14
CA SER A 509 -35.86 0.01 43.80
C SER A 509 -34.87 -0.32 42.67
N ALA A 510 -35.42 -0.76 41.53
CA ALA A 510 -34.63 -0.96 40.30
C ALA A 510 -33.92 0.32 39.85
N GLY A 511 -32.69 0.18 39.32
CA GLY A 511 -31.85 1.31 38.89
C GLY A 511 -31.06 1.99 40.02
N ARG A 512 -31.29 1.65 41.29
CA ARG A 512 -30.49 2.10 42.43
C ARG A 512 -29.15 1.38 42.52
N ALA A 513 -28.14 2.03 43.08
CA ALA A 513 -26.76 1.52 43.21
C ALA A 513 -26.67 0.11 43.81
N LEU A 514 -27.43 -0.20 44.88
CA LEU A 514 -27.38 -1.51 45.56
C LEU A 514 -28.38 -2.56 45.04
N TYR A 515 -29.19 -2.24 44.01
CA TYR A 515 -30.25 -3.13 43.51
C TYR A 515 -29.75 -4.52 43.11
N GLY A 516 -28.59 -4.60 42.43
CA GLY A 516 -28.01 -5.88 42.02
C GLY A 516 -27.63 -6.77 43.20
N GLU A 517 -27.22 -6.17 44.32
CA GLU A 517 -26.82 -6.85 45.55
C GLU A 517 -28.05 -7.28 46.37
N ALA A 518 -29.06 -6.40 46.47
CA ALA A 518 -30.37 -6.71 47.06
C ALA A 518 -31.02 -7.92 46.35
N ARG A 519 -31.08 -7.90 45.01
CA ARG A 519 -31.62 -9.02 44.23
C ARG A 519 -30.76 -10.30 44.33
N LYS A 520 -29.46 -10.21 44.65
CA LYS A 520 -28.62 -11.39 44.93
C LYS A 520 -28.99 -12.02 46.27
N ARG A 521 -29.15 -11.22 47.33
CA ARG A 521 -29.62 -11.68 48.66
C ARG A 521 -31.01 -12.30 48.58
N ILE A 522 -31.97 -11.60 47.99
CA ILE A 522 -33.35 -12.08 47.81
C ILE A 522 -33.37 -13.47 47.15
N ARG A 523 -32.63 -13.68 46.04
CA ARG A 523 -32.57 -15.00 45.38
C ARG A 523 -31.98 -16.12 46.27
N ASN A 524 -31.10 -15.78 47.21
CA ASN A 524 -30.55 -16.75 48.15
C ASN A 524 -31.56 -17.11 49.24
N TRP A 525 -32.19 -16.10 49.85
CA TRP A 525 -33.18 -16.30 50.91
C TRP A 525 -34.45 -16.99 50.39
N THR A 526 -34.96 -16.60 49.21
CA THR A 526 -36.07 -17.33 48.55
C THR A 526 -35.70 -18.80 48.28
N ARG A 527 -34.45 -19.12 47.94
CA ARG A 527 -33.99 -20.51 47.79
C ARG A 527 -33.98 -21.24 49.13
N GLN A 528 -33.52 -20.59 50.20
CA GLN A 528 -33.51 -21.16 51.55
C GLN A 528 -34.92 -21.43 52.07
N ILE A 529 -35.86 -20.49 51.89
CA ILE A 529 -37.30 -20.69 52.16
C ILE A 529 -37.81 -21.91 51.40
N GLN A 530 -37.62 -21.97 50.08
CA GLN A 530 -38.07 -23.10 49.27
C GLN A 530 -37.47 -24.43 49.73
N THR A 531 -36.19 -24.48 50.10
CA THR A 531 -35.58 -25.69 50.67
C THR A 531 -36.24 -26.08 51.99
N ILE A 532 -36.46 -25.16 52.93
CA ILE A 532 -37.11 -25.45 54.22
C ILE A 532 -38.56 -25.94 54.02
N GLU A 533 -39.30 -25.35 53.08
CA GLU A 533 -40.66 -25.75 52.70
C GLU A 533 -40.71 -27.11 51.98
N ASP A 534 -39.76 -27.40 51.07
CA ASP A 534 -39.77 -28.60 50.22
C ASP A 534 -39.17 -29.83 50.91
N GLN A 535 -38.23 -29.64 51.85
CA GLN A 535 -37.46 -30.72 52.48
C GLN A 535 -38.35 -31.82 53.12
N PRO A 536 -39.44 -31.51 53.86
CA PRO A 536 -40.30 -32.54 54.44
C PRO A 536 -40.98 -33.44 53.40
N PHE A 537 -41.33 -32.91 52.21
CA PHE A 537 -41.92 -33.71 51.13
C PHE A 537 -40.89 -34.63 50.47
N LEU A 538 -39.65 -34.16 50.33
CA LEU A 538 -38.55 -34.96 49.78
C LEU A 538 -38.15 -36.09 50.74
N ASP A 539 -38.06 -35.81 52.04
CA ASP A 539 -37.72 -36.83 53.04
C ASP A 539 -38.88 -37.82 53.25
N GLN A 540 -40.15 -37.38 53.21
CA GLN A 540 -41.29 -38.29 53.16
C GLN A 540 -41.23 -39.20 51.92
N ALA A 541 -40.84 -38.67 50.76
CA ALA A 541 -40.70 -39.47 49.54
C ALA A 541 -39.60 -40.53 49.67
N ARG A 542 -38.44 -40.16 50.22
CA ARG A 542 -37.32 -41.07 50.50
C ARG A 542 -37.71 -42.16 51.49
N ASP A 543 -38.40 -41.83 52.57
CA ASP A 543 -38.91 -42.82 53.51
C ASP A 543 -39.90 -43.79 52.85
N LEU A 544 -40.80 -43.30 51.99
CA LEU A 544 -41.70 -44.16 51.22
C LEU A 544 -40.94 -45.10 50.27
N ALA A 545 -39.87 -44.63 49.62
CA ALA A 545 -39.03 -45.45 48.74
C ALA A 545 -38.23 -46.49 49.52
N ASN A 546 -37.62 -46.11 50.65
CA ASN A 546 -36.86 -46.99 51.55
C ASN A 546 -37.75 -48.10 52.13
N ASN A 547 -39.04 -47.85 52.33
CA ASN A 547 -40.05 -48.84 52.72
C ASN A 547 -40.64 -49.63 51.53
N GLY A 548 -40.06 -49.52 50.32
CA GLY A 548 -40.46 -50.26 49.12
C GLY A 548 -41.70 -49.72 48.39
N ASN A 549 -42.28 -48.59 48.83
CA ASN A 549 -43.46 -47.99 48.22
C ASN A 549 -43.09 -46.93 47.17
N LEU A 550 -42.39 -47.37 46.12
CA LEU A 550 -41.95 -46.51 45.00
C LEU A 550 -43.09 -45.68 44.38
N PRO A 551 -44.31 -46.19 44.16
CA PRO A 551 -45.41 -45.37 43.62
C PRO A 551 -45.81 -44.21 44.53
N ALA A 552 -45.81 -44.39 45.85
CA ALA A 552 -46.10 -43.32 46.79
C ALA A 552 -44.91 -42.34 46.93
N ALA A 553 -43.67 -42.83 46.86
CA ALA A 553 -42.47 -41.98 46.83
C ALA A 553 -42.47 -41.02 45.64
N ILE A 554 -42.74 -41.55 44.44
CA ILE A 554 -42.88 -40.75 43.21
C ILE A 554 -43.98 -39.69 43.37
N ALA A 555 -45.11 -40.05 43.98
CA ALA A 555 -46.22 -39.12 44.22
C ALA A 555 -45.92 -38.04 45.28
N ALA A 556 -45.09 -38.34 46.28
CA ALA A 556 -44.68 -37.38 47.31
C ALA A 556 -43.63 -36.39 46.78
N ALA A 557 -42.56 -36.87 46.15
CA ALA A 557 -41.54 -36.01 45.52
C ALA A 557 -42.13 -35.18 44.36
N GLY A 558 -43.15 -35.70 43.68
CA GLY A 558 -43.92 -34.97 42.65
C GLY A 558 -44.68 -33.74 43.16
N GLN A 559 -44.79 -33.53 44.48
CA GLN A 559 -45.37 -32.30 45.06
C GLN A 559 -44.41 -31.10 45.00
N ILE A 560 -43.11 -31.34 44.82
CA ILE A 560 -42.08 -30.30 44.73
C ILE A 560 -42.14 -29.66 43.34
N GLY A 561 -42.82 -28.51 43.25
CA GLY A 561 -43.13 -27.83 42.00
C GLY A 561 -41.91 -27.36 41.19
N ALA A 562 -42.06 -27.31 39.87
CA ALA A 562 -41.00 -26.94 38.94
C ALA A 562 -40.43 -25.54 39.23
N GLY A 563 -39.09 -25.43 39.16
CA GLY A 563 -38.37 -24.19 39.44
C GLY A 563 -38.15 -23.85 40.92
N ARG A 564 -38.60 -24.70 41.85
CA ARG A 564 -38.26 -24.59 43.28
C ARG A 564 -36.91 -25.23 43.61
N ALA A 565 -36.33 -24.84 44.74
CA ALA A 565 -34.96 -25.16 45.14
C ALA A 565 -34.59 -26.65 45.11
N LEU A 566 -35.50 -27.56 45.49
CA LEU A 566 -35.25 -29.01 45.52
C LEU A 566 -35.77 -29.77 44.30
N HIS A 567 -36.36 -29.09 43.30
CA HIS A 567 -37.04 -29.76 42.18
C HIS A 567 -36.12 -30.69 41.38
N GLU A 568 -34.92 -30.26 41.02
CA GLU A 568 -33.97 -31.08 40.26
C GLU A 568 -33.54 -32.35 41.03
N THR A 569 -33.42 -32.25 42.36
CA THR A 569 -33.12 -33.39 43.24
C THR A 569 -34.30 -34.36 43.30
N ALA A 570 -35.51 -33.82 43.50
CA ALA A 570 -36.75 -34.59 43.50
C ALA A 570 -36.99 -35.32 42.16
N GLN A 571 -36.75 -34.67 41.02
CA GLN A 571 -36.89 -35.29 39.69
C GLN A 571 -35.82 -36.36 39.41
N ALA A 572 -34.60 -36.20 39.91
CA ALA A 572 -33.56 -37.22 39.82
C ALA A 572 -33.96 -38.49 40.60
N GLU A 573 -34.41 -38.33 41.85
CA GLU A 573 -34.87 -39.45 42.70
C GLU A 573 -36.14 -40.11 42.13
N VAL A 574 -37.12 -39.33 41.66
CA VAL A 574 -38.32 -39.82 40.95
C VAL A 574 -37.95 -40.66 39.73
N LYS A 575 -36.99 -40.22 38.91
CA LYS A 575 -36.52 -40.95 37.73
C LYS A 575 -35.85 -42.27 38.11
N GLU A 576 -35.12 -42.31 39.22
CA GLU A 576 -34.54 -43.56 39.72
C GLU A 576 -35.64 -44.53 40.18
N TRP A 577 -36.60 -44.08 41.00
CA TRP A 577 -37.71 -44.92 41.46
C TRP A 577 -38.61 -45.41 40.32
N GLN A 578 -38.83 -44.59 39.28
CA GLN A 578 -39.50 -45.02 38.04
C GLN A 578 -38.73 -46.14 37.34
N THR A 579 -37.39 -46.04 37.30
CA THR A 579 -36.52 -47.05 36.69
C THR A 579 -36.51 -48.35 37.50
N GLN A 580 -36.53 -48.27 38.83
CA GLN A 580 -36.67 -49.43 39.73
C GLN A 580 -38.05 -50.10 39.55
N LEU A 581 -39.13 -49.32 39.53
CA LEU A 581 -40.50 -49.81 39.35
C LEU A 581 -40.73 -50.45 37.97
N GLN A 582 -40.14 -49.90 36.91
CA GLN A 582 -40.18 -50.52 35.57
C GLN A 582 -39.42 -51.85 35.55
N ALA A 583 -38.26 -51.94 36.22
CA ALA A 583 -37.50 -53.18 36.32
C ALA A 583 -38.26 -54.29 37.07
N GLU A 584 -39.01 -53.97 38.13
CA GLU A 584 -39.91 -54.93 38.78
C GLU A 584 -41.01 -55.44 37.84
N GLN A 585 -41.54 -54.57 36.96
CA GLN A 585 -42.59 -54.92 36.01
C GLN A 585 -42.04 -55.77 34.86
N ASP A 586 -40.95 -55.36 34.21
CA ASP A 586 -40.28 -56.13 33.15
C ASP A 586 -39.86 -57.52 33.66
N TRP A 587 -39.36 -57.63 34.90
CA TRP A 587 -39.00 -58.92 35.51
C TRP A 587 -40.23 -59.80 35.77
N ARG A 588 -41.31 -59.23 36.30
CA ARG A 588 -42.56 -59.96 36.56
C ARG A 588 -43.24 -60.42 35.27
N GLU A 589 -43.24 -59.60 34.22
CA GLU A 589 -43.72 -59.98 32.90
C GLU A 589 -42.83 -61.09 32.30
N ALA A 590 -41.50 -60.96 32.38
CA ALA A 590 -40.57 -61.97 31.91
C ALA A 590 -40.83 -63.35 32.55
N GLN A 591 -40.99 -63.38 33.89
CA GLN A 591 -41.35 -64.59 34.62
C GLN A 591 -42.67 -65.20 34.12
N GLN A 592 -43.72 -64.39 33.95
CA GLN A 592 -45.03 -64.87 33.49
C GLN A 592 -45.00 -65.39 32.05
N VAL A 593 -44.28 -64.72 31.15
CA VAL A 593 -44.14 -65.14 29.75
C VAL A 593 -43.33 -66.44 29.66
N ALA A 594 -42.27 -66.59 30.45
CA ALA A 594 -41.45 -67.82 30.47
C ALA A 594 -42.23 -69.09 30.80
N LEU A 595 -43.31 -69.00 31.60
CA LEU A 595 -44.17 -70.15 31.95
C LEU A 595 -44.81 -70.85 30.75
N GLN A 596 -44.94 -70.17 29.60
CA GLN A 596 -45.47 -70.77 28.38
C GLN A 596 -44.50 -71.80 27.76
N ASN A 597 -43.20 -71.72 28.08
CA ASN A 597 -42.14 -72.64 27.66
C ASN A 597 -42.09 -72.91 26.13
N THR A 598 -42.50 -71.95 25.31
CA THR A 598 -42.37 -72.00 23.83
C THR A 598 -41.14 -71.23 23.34
N PRO A 599 -40.62 -71.51 22.13
CA PRO A 599 -39.51 -70.77 21.54
C PRO A 599 -39.67 -69.25 21.49
N ASP A 600 -40.87 -68.75 21.20
CA ASP A 600 -41.12 -67.31 21.12
C ASP A 600 -41.35 -66.67 22.49
N ALA A 601 -42.01 -67.39 23.41
CA ALA A 601 -42.22 -66.91 24.77
C ALA A 601 -40.91 -66.84 25.57
N LEU A 602 -40.08 -67.87 25.55
CA LEU A 602 -38.77 -67.83 26.23
C LEU A 602 -37.87 -66.72 25.65
N ALA A 603 -37.89 -66.51 24.33
CA ALA A 603 -37.16 -65.43 23.69
C ALA A 603 -37.76 -64.03 23.97
N GLN A 604 -39.05 -63.91 24.26
CA GLN A 604 -39.66 -62.67 24.78
C GLN A 604 -39.30 -62.45 26.25
N ALA A 605 -39.34 -63.49 27.08
CA ALA A 605 -39.00 -63.43 28.49
C ALA A 605 -37.55 -62.95 28.72
N ILE A 606 -36.58 -63.49 27.98
CA ILE A 606 -35.19 -63.00 28.06
C ILE A 606 -35.10 -61.53 27.62
N ARG A 607 -35.76 -61.12 26.53
CA ARG A 607 -35.77 -59.73 26.05
C ARG A 607 -36.48 -58.74 26.99
N LEU A 608 -37.37 -59.20 27.86
CA LEU A 608 -37.97 -58.42 28.94
C LEU A 608 -36.99 -58.32 30.11
N ALA A 609 -36.46 -59.44 30.57
CA ALA A 609 -35.50 -59.50 31.68
C ALA A 609 -34.21 -58.72 31.38
N ASP A 610 -33.77 -58.65 30.12
CA ASP A 610 -32.62 -57.84 29.69
C ASP A 610 -32.82 -56.32 29.86
N ARG A 611 -34.06 -55.83 29.99
CA ARG A 611 -34.36 -54.40 30.23
C ARG A 611 -34.04 -53.96 31.65
N VAL A 612 -34.05 -54.89 32.60
CA VAL A 612 -33.68 -54.64 34.00
C VAL A 612 -32.25 -54.09 34.04
N PRO A 613 -32.00 -52.86 34.55
CA PRO A 613 -30.67 -52.27 34.50
C PRO A 613 -29.63 -53.12 35.22
N ASN A 614 -28.39 -53.14 34.71
CA ASN A 614 -27.29 -53.92 35.28
C ASN A 614 -26.93 -53.54 36.74
N SER A 615 -27.33 -52.36 37.19
CA SER A 615 -27.18 -51.86 38.56
C SER A 615 -28.34 -52.19 39.50
N ASN A 616 -29.44 -52.74 39.00
CA ASN A 616 -30.62 -53.06 39.81
C ASN A 616 -30.40 -54.38 40.59
N SER A 617 -30.82 -54.44 41.86
CA SER A 617 -30.66 -55.61 42.73
C SER A 617 -31.28 -56.90 42.17
N LEU A 618 -32.36 -56.79 41.38
CA LEU A 618 -33.01 -57.91 40.68
C LEU A 618 -32.08 -58.65 39.71
N ARG A 619 -30.94 -58.07 39.31
CA ARG A 619 -29.93 -58.76 38.46
C ARG A 619 -29.35 -60.02 39.10
N LEU A 620 -29.46 -60.18 40.42
CA LEU A 620 -29.11 -61.42 41.11
C LEU A 620 -30.02 -62.61 40.71
N ASP A 621 -31.31 -62.37 40.48
CA ASP A 621 -32.29 -63.40 40.09
C ASP A 621 -32.52 -63.46 38.57
N VAL A 622 -32.47 -62.29 37.91
CA VAL A 622 -32.64 -62.12 36.45
C VAL A 622 -31.55 -62.85 35.67
N ASN A 623 -30.27 -62.70 36.04
CA ASN A 623 -29.17 -63.26 35.26
C ASN A 623 -29.17 -64.81 35.25
N PRO A 624 -29.40 -65.52 36.37
CA PRO A 624 -29.62 -66.98 36.35
C PRO A 624 -30.80 -67.41 35.47
N ALA A 625 -31.92 -66.68 35.48
CA ALA A 625 -33.09 -67.02 34.67
C ALA A 625 -32.86 -66.82 33.17
N ILE A 626 -32.16 -65.75 32.76
CA ILE A 626 -31.74 -65.52 31.37
C ILE A 626 -30.88 -66.69 30.84
N ASN A 627 -30.05 -67.29 31.70
CA ASN A 627 -29.26 -68.47 31.36
C ASN A 627 -30.12 -69.74 31.24
N ASP A 628 -30.94 -70.07 32.24
CA ASP A 628 -31.85 -71.24 32.18
C ASP A 628 -32.81 -71.18 30.99
N TRP A 629 -33.42 -70.01 30.71
CA TRP A 629 -34.32 -69.84 29.58
C TRP A 629 -33.61 -69.97 28.22
N GLY A 630 -32.35 -69.50 28.12
CA GLY A 630 -31.54 -69.70 26.92
C GLY A 630 -31.09 -71.15 26.73
N ASP A 631 -30.74 -71.84 27.82
CA ASP A 631 -30.41 -73.27 27.79
C ASP A 631 -31.64 -74.12 27.41
N ARG A 632 -32.85 -73.73 27.84
CA ARG A 632 -34.12 -74.33 27.37
C ARG A 632 -34.38 -74.06 25.90
N LEU A 633 -34.16 -72.83 25.42
CA LEU A 633 -34.24 -72.50 23.99
C LEU A 633 -33.27 -73.32 23.15
N LEU A 634 -32.05 -73.56 23.65
CA LEU A 634 -31.06 -74.36 22.95
C LEU A 634 -31.49 -75.82 22.84
N ARG A 635 -32.03 -76.41 23.92
CA ARG A 635 -32.61 -77.76 23.88
C ARG A 635 -33.78 -77.86 22.89
N LEU A 636 -34.73 -76.91 22.93
CA LEU A 636 -35.84 -76.85 21.98
C LEU A 636 -35.36 -76.68 20.52
N ALA A 637 -34.28 -75.92 20.29
CA ALA A 637 -33.65 -75.83 18.98
C ALA A 637 -33.02 -77.15 18.55
N GLN A 638 -32.35 -77.87 19.46
CA GLN A 638 -31.69 -79.14 19.19
C GLN A 638 -32.71 -80.24 18.87
N ASP A 639 -33.76 -80.39 19.68
CA ASP A 639 -34.85 -81.34 19.46
C ASP A 639 -35.53 -81.11 18.10
N GLN A 640 -35.85 -79.85 17.75
CA GLN A 640 -36.45 -79.51 16.47
C GLN A 640 -35.46 -79.68 15.30
N GLY A 641 -34.19 -79.32 15.51
CA GLY A 641 -33.10 -79.38 14.53
C GLY A 641 -32.71 -80.81 14.13
N THR A 642 -32.96 -81.80 14.99
CA THR A 642 -32.82 -83.23 14.67
C THR A 642 -33.72 -83.67 13.51
N TYR A 643 -34.91 -83.08 13.36
CA TYR A 643 -35.87 -83.42 12.30
C TYR A 643 -35.92 -82.38 11.17
N ASN A 644 -35.67 -81.11 11.49
CA ASN A 644 -35.64 -80.01 10.53
C ASN A 644 -34.54 -79.00 10.94
N PRO A 645 -33.32 -79.13 10.37
CA PRO A 645 -32.18 -78.27 10.70
C PRO A 645 -32.47 -76.77 10.51
N GLN A 646 -33.31 -76.38 9.55
CA GLN A 646 -33.69 -74.98 9.35
C GLN A 646 -34.58 -74.46 10.49
N ALA A 647 -35.56 -75.24 10.93
CA ALA A 647 -36.37 -74.88 12.10
C ALA A 647 -35.55 -74.86 13.40
N GLY A 648 -34.55 -75.73 13.54
CA GLY A 648 -33.57 -75.67 14.62
C GLY A 648 -32.76 -74.37 14.61
N ILE A 649 -32.21 -73.98 13.44
CA ILE A 649 -31.52 -72.69 13.24
C ILE A 649 -32.41 -71.52 13.66
N ASP A 650 -33.68 -71.51 13.24
CA ASP A 650 -34.59 -70.39 13.48
C ASP A 650 -35.10 -70.30 14.93
N ILE A 651 -34.98 -71.36 15.74
CA ILE A 651 -35.13 -71.30 17.21
C ILE A 651 -33.81 -70.82 17.85
N ALA A 652 -32.67 -71.42 17.49
CA ALA A 652 -31.36 -71.08 18.07
C ALA A 652 -30.98 -69.61 17.84
N ARG A 653 -31.39 -69.02 16.71
CA ARG A 653 -31.24 -67.58 16.41
C ARG A 653 -31.97 -66.65 17.38
N LYS A 654 -32.95 -67.13 18.13
CA LYS A 654 -33.72 -66.34 19.11
C LYS A 654 -32.99 -66.21 20.46
N ILE A 655 -31.91 -66.96 20.67
CA ILE A 655 -31.08 -66.89 21.89
C ILE A 655 -30.19 -65.63 21.81
N PRO A 656 -30.30 -64.69 22.76
CA PRO A 656 -29.51 -63.45 22.74
C PRO A 656 -28.15 -63.60 23.45
N ARG A 657 -27.25 -62.65 23.18
CA ARG A 657 -25.87 -62.60 23.73
C ARG A 657 -25.77 -62.49 25.25
N SER A 658 -26.85 -62.09 25.91
CA SER A 658 -27.00 -62.00 27.37
C SER A 658 -27.06 -63.37 28.06
N SER A 659 -27.39 -64.44 27.32
CA SER A 659 -27.49 -65.79 27.84
C SER A 659 -26.23 -66.62 27.58
N SER A 660 -25.81 -67.42 28.56
CA SER A 660 -24.72 -68.40 28.46
C SER A 660 -24.86 -69.34 27.26
N ALA A 661 -26.10 -69.68 26.90
CA ALA A 661 -26.42 -70.56 25.77
C ALA A 661 -25.98 -70.00 24.40
N TYR A 662 -25.72 -68.69 24.27
CA TYR A 662 -25.46 -68.04 22.98
C TYR A 662 -24.29 -68.66 22.21
N GLY A 663 -23.16 -68.94 22.88
CA GLY A 663 -21.98 -69.50 22.22
C GLY A 663 -22.24 -70.89 21.63
N ALA A 664 -22.91 -71.76 22.39
CA ALA A 664 -23.31 -73.09 21.93
C ALA A 664 -24.38 -73.02 20.82
N ALA A 665 -25.33 -72.07 20.92
CA ALA A 665 -26.32 -71.83 19.88
C ALA A 665 -25.69 -71.41 18.53
N GLN A 666 -24.70 -70.52 18.53
CA GLN A 666 -24.00 -70.13 17.29
C GLN A 666 -23.20 -71.30 16.69
N ALA A 667 -22.56 -72.13 17.52
CA ALA A 667 -21.88 -73.34 17.06
C ALA A 667 -22.87 -74.33 16.41
N GLN A 668 -24.02 -74.56 17.05
CA GLN A 668 -25.06 -75.46 16.56
C GLN A 668 -25.69 -74.98 15.24
N ILE A 669 -25.93 -73.67 15.10
CA ILE A 669 -26.34 -73.05 13.84
C ILE A 669 -25.30 -73.31 12.74
N GLY A 670 -24.01 -73.15 13.05
CA GLY A 670 -22.91 -73.41 12.12
C GLY A 670 -22.76 -74.88 11.71
N GLU A 671 -23.21 -75.84 12.53
CA GLU A 671 -23.33 -77.26 12.15
C GLU A 671 -24.49 -77.49 11.17
N TRP A 672 -25.70 -77.03 11.53
CA TRP A 672 -26.87 -77.18 10.66
C TRP A 672 -26.71 -76.47 9.32
N GLN A 673 -26.04 -75.32 9.27
CA GLN A 673 -25.73 -74.63 8.02
C GLN A 673 -24.79 -75.43 7.10
N ARG A 674 -23.82 -76.18 7.65
CA ARG A 674 -22.94 -77.09 6.89
C ARG A 674 -23.65 -78.36 6.43
N ILE A 675 -24.64 -78.83 7.19
CA ILE A 675 -25.50 -79.96 6.79
C ILE A 675 -26.43 -79.55 5.64
N LEU A 676 -26.97 -78.31 5.67
CA LEU A 676 -27.80 -77.76 4.61
C LEU A 676 -26.99 -77.34 3.37
N ASN A 677 -25.73 -76.91 3.53
CA ASN A 677 -24.83 -76.48 2.45
C ASN A 677 -23.42 -77.11 2.63
N PRO A 678 -23.20 -78.34 2.16
CA PRO A 678 -21.89 -78.99 2.25
C PRO A 678 -20.86 -78.36 1.30
N PRO A 679 -19.58 -78.20 1.71
CA PRO A 679 -18.53 -77.63 0.87
C PRO A 679 -18.06 -78.60 -0.23
N PRO A 680 -17.62 -78.10 -1.40
CA PRO A 680 -17.07 -78.93 -2.47
C PRO A 680 -15.65 -79.45 -2.16
N PRO A 681 -15.24 -80.61 -2.71
CA PRO A 681 -13.95 -81.25 -2.40
C PRO A 681 -12.75 -80.61 -3.12
N GLU A 682 -11.57 -80.67 -2.49
CA GLU A 682 -10.32 -80.06 -2.97
C GLU A 682 -9.48 -80.99 -3.90
N PRO A 683 -8.74 -80.44 -4.89
CA PRO A 683 -7.82 -81.19 -5.77
C PRO A 683 -6.36 -81.24 -5.26
N LEU A 684 -5.58 -82.22 -5.75
CA LEU A 684 -4.19 -82.49 -5.33
C LEU A 684 -3.11 -81.78 -6.19
N PRO A 685 -1.89 -81.53 -5.66
CA PRO A 685 -0.90 -80.64 -6.25
C PRO A 685 0.18 -81.31 -7.13
N SER A 686 0.97 -80.48 -7.83
CA SER A 686 2.20 -80.85 -8.55
C SER A 686 3.32 -79.81 -8.35
N LEU A 687 4.56 -80.16 -8.70
CA LEU A 687 5.79 -79.38 -8.44
C LEU A 687 6.72 -79.38 -9.67
N ASP A 688 7.29 -78.23 -10.04
CA ASP A 688 8.75 -78.04 -10.22
C ASP A 688 9.15 -76.55 -10.34
N ASN A 689 10.45 -76.25 -10.50
CA ASN A 689 11.11 -74.97 -10.22
C ASN A 689 11.50 -74.15 -11.47
N THR A 690 11.60 -72.81 -11.33
CA THR A 690 12.79 -71.97 -11.66
C THR A 690 12.59 -70.48 -11.30
N ALA A 691 13.68 -69.69 -11.31
CA ALA A 691 13.77 -68.26 -10.91
C ALA A 691 14.43 -67.42 -12.05
N PRO A 692 14.65 -66.07 -11.97
CA PRO A 692 14.48 -65.12 -10.86
C PRO A 692 13.81 -63.75 -11.22
N SER A 693 13.89 -62.79 -10.26
CA SER A 693 13.44 -61.36 -10.22
C SER A 693 14.02 -60.43 -11.33
N PRO A 694 13.63 -59.12 -11.50
CA PRO A 694 13.03 -58.19 -10.50
C PRO A 694 12.04 -57.07 -10.98
N ASN A 695 11.77 -56.12 -10.05
CA ASN A 695 11.39 -54.69 -10.19
C ASN A 695 9.92 -54.20 -10.21
N LEU A 696 9.63 -53.26 -9.27
CA LEU A 696 8.82 -52.01 -9.36
C LEU A 696 7.29 -52.15 -9.63
N GLU A 697 6.37 -51.26 -9.22
CA GLU A 697 6.42 -50.01 -8.41
C GLU A 697 5.03 -49.67 -7.80
N ASN A 698 5.00 -48.96 -6.65
CA ASN A 698 3.87 -48.16 -6.06
C ASN A 698 2.48 -48.86 -5.84
N SER A 699 1.61 -48.47 -4.89
CA SER A 699 1.48 -47.22 -4.13
C SER A 699 0.91 -47.43 -2.71
N GLU A 700 1.29 -46.54 -1.78
CA GLU A 700 0.56 -46.17 -0.53
C GLU A 700 -0.66 -45.25 -0.85
N PRO A 701 -1.52 -44.78 0.10
CA PRO A 701 -1.47 -44.76 1.59
C PRO A 701 -2.63 -45.54 2.29
N ASN A 702 -2.75 -45.79 3.61
CA ASN A 702 -2.16 -45.36 4.91
C ASN A 702 -3.23 -44.68 5.83
N VAL A 703 -3.03 -44.70 7.17
CA VAL A 703 -3.78 -43.97 8.24
C VAL A 703 -5.20 -44.51 8.59
N ASP A 704 -5.60 -44.77 9.84
CA ASP A 704 -4.84 -45.12 11.06
C ASP A 704 -5.72 -45.74 12.17
N SER A 705 -5.02 -46.19 13.22
CA SER A 705 -5.40 -46.53 14.60
C SER A 705 -6.59 -45.73 15.21
N ASN A 706 -7.50 -46.28 16.01
CA ASN A 706 -7.31 -46.92 17.34
C ASN A 706 -6.58 -46.07 18.39
N ASN A 707 -7.33 -45.31 19.20
CA ASN A 707 -7.27 -45.34 20.67
C ASN A 707 -8.55 -44.76 21.28
#